data_AF-A0A4R4R6E5-F1
#
_entry.id   AF-A0A4R4R6E5-F1
#
_cell.length_a   1.000
_cell.length_b   1.000
_cell.length_c   1.000
_cell.angle_alpha   90.00
_cell.angle_beta   90.00
_cell.angle_gamma   90.00
#
_symmetry.space_group_name_H-M   'P 1'
#
loop_
_entity.id
_entity.type
_entity.pdbx_description
1 polymer ?
#
loop_
_entity_poly.entity_id
_entity_poly.type
_entity_poly.pdbx_seq_one_letter_code
_entity_poly.pdbx_strand_id
1 'polypeptide(L)'
;MRHILAMGTAAVTLAAAVLVGGPSQAAPPDGTGRRVGDGSARPAPTAPAPTHDTDQYVPQRPQPYRPVTPDRKAARPKATPPDFGPHEKIVRAYHRGQLSLDETVRYGTMVGSPASVPAHLRPTGAIKDPTRYLTYLSMLSAKATPAASRTLTPTLTAPAPAPATAGPTGYDDCAAEDYEYLDVNYKCRASAGEFLILYNVAGSGQPGIPPVYNPNGRPEAVQHMLNSLSIAVGEYREMGYPLPVRADKPYVLVYGVNKLGPVDITAPFVLPSGLNQQPTILVPTSENEWDYMPRHELFHVMQYQYWDRSDVVADWIWDFVGGKEFGSMNWWMEATAEWAAHQTYARTGGWSPLGEDDNYARNVDDVLSKPGQALNSWGGLGGGPQYGSFLLPAYLTERTDGAFVRHTWESVRDHDHLPIEAIRNAVAGYGMDFKHMLLGYHIANYRLAKANSPSLPTPPGSWDIYGYQDPDATLWRSELYGVTATDDDGLGDARPARKKHTVAAGTHTEYQDILRKGGAVYHDFWAKAQSGDPSCGYCSTLLVDTTKDNNRSSAIIIWSPKGSPGSLAEYPTIQTVKYPDAGGLITVSNFAYPMVATLVTTWTELDVHSQDAAESPKTFSTYMETTLPIKERQCALRAPNVTSLHLNAAPEATFNNYAASTPDGWTGGDSTYSVKLPDGRIIWLFSDTWLGPLNANGTRPTTAPLVNNTFVVQNGNSLTTYHGGTAGAPRAIMGPTSTTTWFWIGDGHLSGGKLQAVYQEYLKFGPGSWDFRFNRNVVADFDLGNLRTPVRVRDLPSASGVAWGSALLPASRSGDGYTYIYGVDDSPTHKQMRIARVQGDDLGSGTWQYYTPWGWSFREQNARNTLTGIANEYSVTPWNGQYLLLSQDSTEAFSGQIMAYTSCSPFGPFTNRTPVYRMPEPGPYGSYWDGDIIAYNAHVHASLSSGNTFVASYNVNSMDTRVSPEGDHYRDPGIYRPRFFRFTLG
;
A
#
# COMPACT_ATOMS: atom_id res chain seq x y z
N MET A 1 26.49 51.58 -9.95
CA MET A 1 27.84 51.76 -10.55
C MET A 1 28.25 50.42 -11.15
N ARG A 2 28.04 50.22 -12.46
CA ARG A 2 29.08 50.10 -13.52
C ARG A 2 30.13 49.02 -13.20
N HIS A 3 29.97 47.76 -13.65
CA HIS A 3 30.35 47.15 -14.95
C HIS A 3 31.87 47.10 -15.25
N ILE A 4 32.37 45.88 -15.47
CA ILE A 4 33.24 45.30 -16.54
C ILE A 4 33.34 43.80 -16.18
N LEU A 5 32.86 42.76 -16.90
CA LEU A 5 32.88 42.30 -18.30
C LEU A 5 34.25 41.75 -18.78
N ALA A 6 34.36 40.42 -18.84
CA ALA A 6 35.17 39.69 -19.84
C ALA A 6 34.58 38.27 -20.04
N MET A 7 34.22 37.99 -21.30
CA MET A 7 33.68 36.74 -21.84
C MET A 7 34.78 35.74 -22.24
N GLY A 8 34.41 34.46 -22.38
CA GLY A 8 35.25 33.44 -23.04
C GLY A 8 34.70 32.00 -23.02
N THR A 9 33.48 31.79 -23.55
CA THR A 9 32.94 30.61 -24.28
C THR A 9 33.26 29.13 -23.93
N ALA A 10 32.16 28.42 -23.62
CA ALA A 10 31.65 27.15 -24.21
C ALA A 10 32.29 25.77 -23.92
N ALA A 11 31.54 24.91 -23.21
CA ALA A 11 31.05 23.60 -23.69
C ALA A 11 29.98 23.03 -22.73
N VAL A 12 28.91 22.49 -23.30
CA VAL A 12 27.68 22.00 -22.66
C VAL A 12 27.72 20.47 -22.56
N THR A 13 27.37 19.93 -21.38
CA THR A 13 26.73 18.60 -21.26
C THR A 13 25.94 18.52 -19.96
N LEU A 14 24.61 18.59 -20.07
CA LEU A 14 23.63 18.35 -19.01
C LEU A 14 23.29 16.85 -18.99
N ALA A 15 23.40 16.18 -17.84
CA ALA A 15 22.89 14.84 -17.62
C ALA A 15 21.45 14.92 -17.06
N ALA A 16 20.52 14.29 -17.78
CA ALA A 16 19.10 14.26 -17.47
C ALA A 16 18.74 13.06 -16.57
N ALA A 17 17.85 13.32 -15.62
CA ALA A 17 17.05 12.33 -14.93
C ALA A 17 15.61 12.43 -15.47
N VAL A 18 15.04 11.36 -16.03
CA VAL A 18 13.59 11.10 -16.09
C VAL A 18 13.36 9.59 -16.26
N LEU A 19 12.60 9.02 -15.33
CA LEU A 19 11.88 7.75 -15.41
C LEU A 19 10.57 7.96 -16.20
N VAL A 20 10.34 7.22 -17.30
CA VAL A 20 8.98 6.84 -17.77
C VAL A 20 9.09 5.52 -18.54
N GLY A 21 8.19 4.58 -18.23
CA GLY A 21 8.05 3.27 -18.87
C GLY A 21 7.66 3.33 -20.35
N GLY A 22 8.11 2.34 -21.10
CA GLY A 22 7.87 2.23 -22.55
C GLY A 22 6.53 1.56 -22.90
N PRO A 23 6.23 1.56 -24.21
CA PRO A 23 5.84 0.34 -24.87
C PRO A 23 6.75 0.02 -26.08
N SER A 24 6.84 -1.29 -26.30
CA SER A 24 7.58 -2.06 -27.29
C SER A 24 7.35 -1.63 -28.76
N GLN A 25 8.44 -1.41 -29.50
CA GLN A 25 8.46 -1.43 -30.96
C GLN A 25 9.02 -2.75 -31.47
N ALA A 26 8.26 -3.40 -32.35
CA ALA A 26 8.70 -4.51 -33.18
C ALA A 26 9.63 -4.00 -34.30
N ALA A 27 10.72 -4.73 -34.54
CA ALA A 27 11.65 -4.45 -35.65
C ALA A 27 11.22 -5.21 -36.93
N PRO A 28 11.51 -4.66 -38.13
CA PRO A 28 11.13 -5.24 -39.44
C PRO A 28 12.13 -6.33 -39.93
N PRO A 29 11.77 -7.11 -40.98
CA PRO A 29 12.57 -8.25 -41.45
C PRO A 29 13.54 -7.96 -42.61
N ASP A 30 14.52 -8.85 -42.70
CA ASP A 30 15.32 -9.33 -43.84
C ASP A 30 16.47 -8.50 -44.46
N GLY A 31 17.60 -9.19 -44.69
CA GLY A 31 18.53 -8.81 -45.76
C GLY A 31 20.02 -9.22 -45.67
N THR A 32 20.34 -10.51 -45.88
CA THR A 32 21.56 -11.03 -46.57
C THR A 32 22.95 -11.05 -45.87
N GLY A 33 23.58 -12.24 -45.87
CA GLY A 33 24.94 -12.41 -46.42
C GLY A 33 26.12 -12.84 -45.52
N ARG A 34 26.41 -14.15 -45.55
CA ARG A 34 27.75 -14.80 -45.64
C ARG A 34 28.47 -15.30 -44.36
N ARG A 35 28.88 -16.58 -44.46
CA ARG A 35 29.62 -17.44 -43.51
C ARG A 35 31.08 -17.02 -43.27
N VAL A 36 31.60 -17.36 -42.07
CA VAL A 36 32.83 -18.14 -41.72
C VAL A 36 33.21 -17.70 -40.28
N GLY A 37 33.20 -18.55 -39.27
CA GLY A 37 34.27 -19.52 -38.94
C GLY A 37 34.34 -19.70 -37.41
N ASP A 38 34.70 -20.91 -37.02
CA ASP A 38 34.73 -21.46 -35.65
C ASP A 38 35.62 -20.70 -34.66
N GLY A 39 35.20 -20.65 -33.39
CA GLY A 39 35.98 -20.03 -32.30
C GLY A 39 35.24 -20.03 -30.97
N SER A 40 35.58 -20.97 -30.10
CA SER A 40 35.07 -21.13 -28.73
C SER A 40 35.27 -19.89 -27.85
N ALA A 41 34.19 -19.36 -27.29
CA ALA A 41 34.23 -18.37 -26.21
C ALA A 41 33.04 -18.52 -25.25
N ARG A 42 33.33 -18.40 -23.96
CA ARG A 42 32.46 -18.52 -22.77
C ARG A 42 31.11 -17.80 -22.90
N PRO A 43 30.04 -18.27 -22.22
CA PRO A 43 28.79 -17.50 -22.13
C PRO A 43 29.04 -16.20 -21.36
N ALA A 44 28.67 -15.08 -21.97
CA ALA A 44 28.58 -13.78 -21.30
C ALA A 44 27.43 -13.82 -20.27
N PRO A 45 27.56 -13.12 -19.13
CA PRO A 45 26.51 -13.06 -18.13
C PRO A 45 25.30 -12.35 -18.74
N THR A 46 24.17 -13.06 -18.79
CA THR A 46 22.85 -12.49 -19.06
C THR A 46 22.60 -11.33 -18.09
N ALA A 47 22.54 -10.11 -18.60
CA ALA A 47 21.98 -9.00 -17.86
C ALA A 47 20.53 -9.37 -17.47
N PRO A 48 20.13 -9.25 -16.20
CA PRO A 48 18.76 -9.53 -15.80
C PRO A 48 17.84 -8.54 -16.53
N ALA A 49 16.79 -9.06 -17.16
CA ALA A 49 15.72 -8.23 -17.69
C ALA A 49 15.14 -7.37 -16.55
N PRO A 50 14.75 -6.11 -16.78
CA PRO A 50 14.03 -5.34 -15.79
C PRO A 50 12.68 -6.03 -15.54
N THR A 51 12.58 -6.75 -14.42
CA THR A 51 11.31 -7.23 -13.91
C THR A 51 10.52 -6.01 -13.48
N HIS A 52 9.47 -5.68 -14.23
CA HIS A 52 8.36 -4.95 -13.66
C HIS A 52 7.74 -5.87 -12.61
N ASP A 53 8.21 -5.74 -11.37
CA ASP A 53 7.63 -6.42 -10.20
C ASP A 53 6.25 -5.82 -9.96
N THR A 54 5.25 -6.36 -10.63
CA THR A 54 3.89 -6.31 -10.08
C THR A 54 3.91 -7.28 -8.90
N ASP A 55 4.36 -6.79 -7.74
CA ASP A 55 4.29 -7.45 -6.42
C ASP A 55 2.81 -7.73 -6.07
N GLN A 56 2.15 -8.61 -6.83
CA GLN A 56 0.97 -9.27 -6.32
C GLN A 56 1.45 -10.12 -5.16
N TYR A 57 0.86 -9.90 -3.98
CA TYR A 57 1.19 -10.70 -2.80
C TYR A 57 0.97 -12.19 -3.13
N VAL A 58 2.07 -12.94 -3.21
CA VAL A 58 2.05 -14.39 -3.34
C VAL A 58 2.49 -14.98 -2.00
N PRO A 59 1.64 -15.73 -1.29
CA PRO A 59 2.03 -16.49 -0.11
C PRO A 59 3.27 -17.35 -0.36
N GLN A 60 4.36 -17.08 0.37
CA GLN A 60 5.61 -17.82 0.24
C GLN A 60 5.61 -19.05 1.17
N ARG A 61 6.25 -20.14 0.71
CA ARG A 61 6.51 -21.34 1.51
C ARG A 61 7.98 -21.36 1.94
N PRO A 62 8.29 -21.72 3.20
CA PRO A 62 9.66 -21.81 3.65
C PRO A 62 10.42 -22.90 2.90
N GLN A 63 11.68 -22.63 2.57
CA GLN A 63 12.65 -23.62 2.13
C GLN A 63 13.50 -24.08 3.33
N PRO A 64 14.18 -25.23 3.28
CA PRO A 64 15.17 -25.59 4.30
C PRO A 64 16.18 -24.46 4.49
N TYR A 65 16.43 -24.08 5.75
CA TYR A 65 17.28 -22.94 6.06
C TYR A 65 18.67 -23.06 5.43
N ARG A 66 19.12 -21.98 4.79
CA ARG A 66 20.47 -21.81 4.28
C ARG A 66 21.02 -20.47 4.78
N PRO A 67 22.16 -20.45 5.48
CA PRO A 67 22.78 -19.21 5.91
C PRO A 67 23.01 -18.26 4.73
N VAL A 68 22.56 -17.01 4.89
CA VAL A 68 22.76 -15.96 3.90
C VAL A 68 23.88 -15.06 4.40
N THR A 69 25.01 -15.07 3.69
CA THR A 69 26.08 -14.10 3.93
C THR A 69 25.62 -12.73 3.41
N PRO A 70 25.46 -11.72 4.27
CA PRO A 70 25.06 -10.39 3.83
C PRO A 70 26.19 -9.72 3.04
N ASP A 71 25.84 -8.74 2.21
CA ASP A 71 26.82 -7.86 1.58
C ASP A 71 27.63 -7.12 2.66
N ARG A 72 28.94 -6.95 2.39
CA ARG A 72 29.87 -6.29 3.32
C ARG A 72 29.45 -4.84 3.51
N LYS A 73 28.80 -4.51 4.63
CA LYS A 73 28.41 -3.13 4.96
C LYS A 73 29.63 -2.26 5.24
N ALA A 74 29.47 -0.96 4.97
CA ALA A 74 30.41 0.07 5.44
C ALA A 74 30.50 0.03 6.96
N ALA A 75 31.67 0.35 7.52
CA ALA A 75 31.84 0.47 8.96
C ALA A 75 30.79 1.43 9.54
N ARG A 76 30.09 1.01 10.61
CA ARG A 76 29.14 1.86 11.32
C ARG A 76 29.87 3.11 11.85
N PRO A 77 29.29 4.31 11.77
CA PRO A 77 29.83 5.46 12.48
C PRO A 77 29.82 5.16 13.99
N LYS A 78 30.91 5.50 14.70
CA LYS A 78 30.97 5.36 16.18
C LYS A 78 29.74 6.02 16.81
N ALA A 79 29.02 5.33 17.70
CA ALA A 79 27.84 5.96 18.31
C ALA A 79 28.25 7.09 19.26
N THR A 80 27.25 7.92 19.55
CA THR A 80 27.38 8.96 20.56
C THR A 80 27.32 8.32 21.95
N PRO A 81 28.17 8.73 22.90
CA PRO A 81 28.05 8.34 24.30
C PRO A 81 26.61 8.42 24.85
N PRO A 82 26.17 7.47 25.72
CA PRO A 82 24.87 7.54 26.37
C PRO A 82 24.67 8.88 27.11
N ASP A 83 23.52 9.52 26.89
CA ASP A 83 23.10 10.68 27.67
C ASP A 83 22.13 10.26 28.78
N PHE A 84 22.68 10.15 29.98
CA PHE A 84 21.94 9.89 31.22
C PHE A 84 21.41 11.17 31.87
N GLY A 85 21.21 12.23 31.09
CA GLY A 85 20.57 13.47 31.49
C GLY A 85 21.53 14.50 32.10
N PRO A 86 21.09 15.76 32.23
CA PRO A 86 21.94 16.90 32.56
C PRO A 86 22.63 16.81 33.93
N HIS A 87 22.09 15.99 34.84
CA HIS A 87 22.53 15.91 36.23
C HIS A 87 23.52 14.76 36.50
N GLU A 88 23.70 13.84 35.55
CA GLU A 88 24.74 12.81 35.60
C GLU A 88 26.09 13.44 35.22
N LYS A 89 27.14 13.16 35.99
CA LYS A 89 28.47 13.79 35.81
C LYS A 89 29.63 12.81 35.67
N ILE A 90 29.45 11.56 36.07
CA ILE A 90 30.51 10.54 36.16
C ILE A 90 30.77 9.97 34.77
N VAL A 91 29.75 9.42 34.12
CA VAL A 91 29.86 8.87 32.76
C VAL A 91 30.19 9.99 31.77
N ARG A 92 29.61 11.19 31.94
CA ARG A 92 30.05 12.36 31.17
C ARG A 92 31.53 12.74 31.36
N ALA A 93 32.06 12.64 32.57
CA ALA A 93 33.49 12.89 32.82
C ALA A 93 34.36 11.80 32.19
N TYR A 94 33.95 10.53 32.27
CA TYR A 94 34.60 9.42 31.58
C TYR A 94 34.69 9.65 30.07
N HIS A 95 33.58 10.04 29.43
CA HIS A 95 33.56 10.32 27.98
C HIS A 95 34.38 11.55 27.57
N ARG A 96 34.65 12.48 28.49
CA ARG A 96 35.59 13.59 28.28
C ARG A 96 37.05 13.24 28.57
N GLY A 97 37.35 11.97 28.89
CA GLY A 97 38.69 11.50 29.27
C GLY A 97 39.15 11.99 30.64
N GLN A 98 38.22 12.43 31.50
CA GLN A 98 38.50 12.99 32.82
C GLN A 98 38.52 11.94 33.94
N LEU A 99 38.06 10.72 33.65
CA LEU A 99 38.09 9.56 34.56
C LEU A 99 38.64 8.34 33.84
N SER A 100 39.33 7.47 34.57
CA SER A 100 39.67 6.12 34.10
C SER A 100 38.46 5.18 34.13
N LEU A 101 38.57 4.02 33.47
CA LEU A 101 37.55 2.95 33.54
C LEU A 101 37.25 2.54 34.99
N ASP A 102 38.30 2.29 35.76
CA ASP A 102 38.21 1.89 37.17
C ASP A 102 37.54 2.96 38.04
N GLU A 103 37.87 4.24 37.85
CA GLU A 103 37.22 5.35 38.55
C GLU A 103 35.75 5.49 38.15
N THR A 104 35.43 5.26 36.88
CA THR A 104 34.06 5.36 36.38
C THR A 104 33.17 4.28 36.97
N VAL A 105 33.64 3.03 36.96
CA VAL A 105 32.92 1.89 37.57
C VAL A 105 32.79 2.10 39.08
N ARG A 106 33.86 2.54 39.75
CA ARG A 106 33.88 2.75 41.20
C ARG A 106 32.97 3.90 41.62
N TYR A 107 33.05 5.07 40.99
CA TYR A 107 32.22 6.22 41.37
C TYR A 107 30.78 6.06 40.90
N GLY A 108 30.56 5.48 39.72
CA GLY A 108 29.23 5.28 39.15
C GLY A 108 28.36 4.33 39.96
N THR A 109 28.96 3.33 40.62
CA THR A 109 28.26 2.41 41.52
C THR A 109 28.00 3.02 42.92
N MET A 110 28.73 4.07 43.30
CA MET A 110 28.63 4.73 44.62
C MET A 110 27.70 5.96 44.63
N VAL A 111 26.90 6.17 43.57
CA VAL A 111 26.05 7.37 43.43
C VAL A 111 25.02 7.51 44.56
N GLY A 112 24.57 6.40 45.17
CA GLY A 112 23.68 6.39 46.34
C GLY A 112 24.36 6.80 47.66
N SER A 113 25.70 6.84 47.70
CA SER A 113 26.52 7.15 48.87
C SER A 113 27.47 8.32 48.57
N PRO A 114 26.95 9.56 48.36
CA PRO A 114 27.68 10.68 47.78
C PRO A 114 28.94 11.11 48.55
N ALA A 115 29.06 10.76 49.84
CA ALA A 115 30.27 11.05 50.63
C ALA A 115 31.55 10.42 50.03
N SER A 116 31.40 9.28 49.35
CA SER A 116 32.50 8.49 48.75
C SER A 116 32.84 8.92 47.31
N VAL A 117 32.03 9.81 46.70
CA VAL A 117 32.25 10.36 45.35
C VAL A 117 32.84 11.78 45.47
N PRO A 118 33.87 12.14 44.69
CA PRO A 118 34.43 13.50 44.68
C PRO A 118 33.36 14.58 44.46
N ALA A 119 33.41 15.67 45.25
CA ALA A 119 32.33 16.66 45.31
C ALA A 119 31.89 17.24 43.94
N HIS A 120 32.82 17.38 43.00
CA HIS A 120 32.54 17.90 41.65
C HIS A 120 31.86 16.87 40.71
N LEU A 121 31.97 15.58 41.01
CA LEU A 121 31.39 14.46 40.25
C LEU A 121 30.05 13.97 40.81
N ARG A 122 29.69 14.41 42.02
CA ARG A 122 28.40 14.07 42.62
C ARG A 122 27.26 14.52 41.70
N PRO A 123 26.30 13.63 41.37
CA PRO A 123 25.15 14.03 40.58
C PRO A 123 24.35 15.11 41.31
N THR A 124 23.79 16.04 40.53
CA THR A 124 23.09 17.23 41.04
C THR A 124 21.56 17.09 40.99
N GLY A 125 21.07 15.91 40.66
CA GLY A 125 19.66 15.60 40.37
C GLY A 125 19.53 14.15 39.89
N ALA A 126 18.32 13.74 39.50
CA ALA A 126 18.04 12.38 39.06
C ALA A 126 18.80 12.03 37.76
N ILE A 127 19.27 10.79 37.68
CA ILE A 127 19.85 10.19 36.47
C ILE A 127 18.69 9.81 35.54
N LYS A 128 18.79 10.16 34.26
CA LYS A 128 17.82 9.71 33.23
C LYS A 128 18.07 8.24 32.94
N ASP A 129 17.01 7.44 33.00
CA ASP A 129 17.03 6.00 32.74
C ASP A 129 18.07 5.25 33.62
N PRO A 130 17.85 5.20 34.94
CA PRO A 130 18.86 4.71 35.86
C PRO A 130 19.17 3.20 35.71
N THR A 131 18.21 2.40 35.24
CA THR A 131 18.43 0.98 34.92
C THR A 131 19.38 0.84 33.73
N ARG A 132 19.18 1.63 32.67
CA ARG A 132 20.11 1.72 31.53
C ARG A 132 21.50 2.21 31.96
N TYR A 133 21.59 3.15 32.89
CA TYR A 133 22.85 3.59 33.50
C TYR A 133 23.59 2.47 34.22
N LEU A 134 22.86 1.63 34.96
CA LEU A 134 23.47 0.52 35.67
C LEU A 134 23.91 -0.60 34.72
N THR A 135 23.10 -0.94 33.71
CA THR A 135 23.48 -1.88 32.66
C THR A 135 24.78 -1.44 31.99
N TYR A 136 24.92 -0.13 31.72
CA TYR A 136 26.15 0.45 31.20
C TYR A 136 27.35 0.21 32.14
N LEU A 137 27.21 0.50 33.44
CA LEU A 137 28.27 0.29 34.43
C LEU A 137 28.63 -1.19 34.62
N SER A 138 27.64 -2.08 34.61
CA SER A 138 27.81 -3.53 34.66
C SER A 138 28.68 -4.02 33.50
N MET A 139 28.41 -3.56 32.28
CA MET A 139 29.22 -3.92 31.12
C MET A 139 30.65 -3.38 31.21
N LEU A 140 30.84 -2.14 31.66
CA LEU A 140 32.18 -1.57 31.89
C LEU A 140 32.97 -2.36 32.95
N SER A 141 32.28 -2.85 33.99
CA SER A 141 32.89 -3.58 35.10
C SER A 141 33.53 -4.90 34.69
N ALA A 142 33.13 -5.47 33.54
CA ALA A 142 33.71 -6.71 33.00
C ALA A 142 35.19 -6.59 32.61
N LYS A 143 35.66 -5.36 32.34
CA LYS A 143 37.06 -5.06 31.96
C LYS A 143 37.82 -4.26 33.02
N ALA A 144 37.12 -3.77 34.05
CA ALA A 144 37.73 -3.05 35.17
C ALA A 144 38.54 -4.01 36.05
N THR A 145 39.45 -3.45 36.86
CA THR A 145 40.21 -4.29 37.80
C THR A 145 39.28 -4.93 38.85
N PRO A 146 39.61 -6.11 39.40
CA PRO A 146 38.80 -6.75 40.45
C PRO A 146 38.57 -5.86 41.68
N ALA A 147 39.45 -4.90 41.94
CA ALA A 147 39.28 -3.93 43.01
C ALA A 147 38.22 -2.87 42.68
N ALA A 148 38.19 -2.38 41.44
CA ALA A 148 37.23 -1.38 40.97
C ALA A 148 35.84 -1.97 40.69
N SER A 149 35.77 -3.23 40.24
CA SER A 149 34.52 -3.90 39.90
C SER A 149 33.88 -4.67 41.07
N ARG A 150 34.51 -4.69 42.25
CA ARG A 150 34.13 -5.53 43.40
C ARG A 150 32.65 -5.46 43.77
N THR A 151 32.02 -4.29 43.63
CA THR A 151 30.61 -4.08 44.00
C THR A 151 29.63 -4.71 43.00
N LEU A 152 30.01 -4.84 41.72
CA LEU A 152 29.16 -5.39 40.66
C LEU A 152 29.52 -6.82 40.27
N THR A 153 30.82 -7.14 40.15
CA THR A 153 31.29 -8.45 39.65
C THR A 153 32.19 -9.22 40.63
N PRO A 154 31.83 -9.35 41.93
CA PRO A 154 32.64 -10.16 42.83
C PRO A 154 32.54 -11.65 42.49
N THR A 155 33.53 -12.42 42.93
CA THR A 155 33.51 -13.89 42.82
C THR A 155 32.73 -14.47 44.01
N LEU A 156 31.93 -15.49 43.73
CA LEU A 156 31.11 -16.20 44.70
C LEU A 156 31.13 -17.71 44.39
N THR A 157 31.57 -18.50 45.36
CA THR A 157 31.56 -19.96 45.28
C THR A 157 30.21 -20.53 45.71
N ALA A 158 29.72 -21.56 45.00
CA ALA A 158 28.50 -22.27 45.38
C ALA A 158 28.66 -23.00 46.74
N PRO A 159 27.64 -22.98 47.62
CA PRO A 159 27.58 -23.90 48.75
C PRO A 159 27.34 -25.35 48.27
N ALA A 160 27.60 -26.32 49.16
CA ALA A 160 27.28 -27.71 48.87
C ALA A 160 25.76 -27.88 48.58
N PRO A 161 25.40 -28.65 47.53
CA PRO A 161 24.00 -28.84 47.17
C PRO A 161 23.22 -29.59 48.26
N ALA A 162 21.92 -29.31 48.35
CA ALA A 162 21.01 -29.96 49.29
C ALA A 162 20.96 -31.49 49.05
N PRO A 163 21.02 -32.33 50.10
CA PRO A 163 20.83 -33.78 49.93
C PRO A 163 19.40 -34.09 49.49
N ALA A 164 19.24 -35.01 48.53
CA ALA A 164 17.92 -35.41 48.01
C ALA A 164 16.97 -36.03 49.06
N THR A 165 17.49 -36.43 50.24
CA THR A 165 16.75 -37.14 51.30
C THR A 165 16.99 -36.57 52.70
N ALA A 166 17.44 -35.31 52.82
CA ALA A 166 17.56 -34.68 54.14
C ALA A 166 16.17 -34.55 54.79
N GLY A 167 15.97 -35.22 55.93
CA GLY A 167 14.81 -34.98 56.78
C GLY A 167 14.78 -33.53 57.32
N PRO A 168 13.69 -33.13 58.02
CA PRO A 168 13.39 -31.73 58.39
C PRO A 168 14.39 -31.03 59.33
N THR A 169 15.54 -31.63 59.62
CA THR A 169 16.56 -31.13 60.56
C THR A 169 17.99 -31.14 60.00
N GLY A 170 18.19 -31.44 58.71
CA GLY A 170 19.53 -31.75 58.17
C GLY A 170 20.19 -30.72 57.25
N TYR A 171 19.43 -29.82 56.60
CA TYR A 171 19.98 -28.88 55.62
C TYR A 171 19.39 -27.49 55.83
N ASP A 172 20.25 -26.48 55.92
CA ASP A 172 19.92 -25.08 56.20
C ASP A 172 20.63 -24.19 55.18
N ASP A 173 19.86 -23.59 54.26
CA ASP A 173 20.37 -22.66 53.25
C ASP A 173 21.02 -21.42 53.90
N CYS A 174 20.74 -21.12 55.16
CA CYS A 174 21.24 -19.97 55.92
C CYS A 174 22.40 -20.33 56.87
N ALA A 175 22.92 -21.57 56.81
CA ALA A 175 24.07 -21.98 57.63
C ALA A 175 25.42 -21.39 57.15
N ALA A 176 25.42 -20.81 55.95
CA ALA A 176 26.56 -20.14 55.35
C ALA A 176 26.85 -18.78 56.01
N GLU A 177 28.11 -18.31 55.93
CA GLU A 177 28.42 -16.91 56.24
C GLU A 177 27.63 -15.96 55.33
N ASP A 178 27.08 -14.92 55.96
CA ASP A 178 26.50 -13.73 55.37
C ASP A 178 27.31 -13.24 54.15
N TYR A 179 26.63 -12.99 53.03
CA TYR A 179 27.24 -12.48 51.82
C TYR A 179 26.70 -11.10 51.48
N GLU A 180 27.57 -10.10 51.51
CA GLU A 180 27.22 -8.73 51.13
C GLU A 180 27.34 -8.55 49.61
N TYR A 181 26.25 -8.13 48.98
CA TYR A 181 26.22 -7.79 47.55
C TYR A 181 25.25 -6.64 47.31
N LEU A 182 25.69 -5.63 46.55
CA LEU A 182 24.91 -4.42 46.23
C LEU A 182 24.25 -3.77 47.47
N ASP A 183 25.05 -3.60 48.54
CA ASP A 183 24.66 -3.01 49.83
C ASP A 183 23.55 -3.77 50.58
N VAL A 184 23.27 -5.01 50.18
CA VAL A 184 22.38 -5.93 50.88
C VAL A 184 23.18 -7.09 51.44
N ASN A 185 22.96 -7.39 52.72
CA ASN A 185 23.53 -8.57 53.36
C ASN A 185 22.56 -9.75 53.19
N TYR A 186 22.97 -10.78 52.44
CA TYR A 186 22.22 -11.99 52.18
C TYR A 186 22.63 -13.10 53.15
N LYS A 187 21.67 -13.54 53.96
CA LYS A 187 21.87 -14.55 55.01
C LYS A 187 21.73 -15.97 54.50
N CYS A 188 21.06 -16.17 53.37
CA CYS A 188 20.73 -17.50 52.86
C CYS A 188 21.19 -17.66 51.42
N ARG A 189 21.69 -18.85 51.08
CA ARG A 189 22.11 -19.21 49.73
C ARG A 189 21.78 -20.65 49.39
N ALA A 190 21.11 -20.84 48.26
CA ALA A 190 20.64 -22.15 47.81
C ALA A 190 21.20 -22.47 46.42
N SER A 191 21.76 -23.66 46.22
CA SER A 191 22.25 -24.10 44.92
C SER A 191 21.48 -25.32 44.39
N ALA A 192 21.35 -25.38 43.05
CA ALA A 192 20.94 -26.57 42.32
C ALA A 192 21.58 -26.55 40.92
N GLY A 193 22.24 -27.65 40.55
CA GLY A 193 22.95 -27.74 39.26
C GLY A 193 24.00 -26.64 39.10
N GLU A 194 23.82 -25.81 38.07
CA GLU A 194 24.70 -24.69 37.75
C GLU A 194 24.24 -23.33 38.31
N PHE A 195 23.15 -23.33 39.09
CA PHE A 195 22.53 -22.11 39.61
C PHE A 195 22.72 -21.96 41.12
N LEU A 196 22.79 -20.69 41.54
CA LEU A 196 22.85 -20.25 42.92
C LEU A 196 21.85 -19.12 43.13
N ILE A 197 21.05 -19.19 44.20
CA ILE A 197 20.14 -18.13 44.62
C ILE A 197 20.65 -17.52 45.92
N LEU A 198 20.86 -16.21 45.94
CA LEU A 198 21.06 -15.41 47.15
C LEU A 198 19.73 -14.83 47.59
N TYR A 199 19.37 -14.97 48.86
CA TYR A 199 18.10 -14.46 49.37
C TYR A 199 18.11 -14.20 50.88
N ASN A 200 17.09 -13.47 51.33
CA ASN A 200 16.74 -13.34 52.74
C ASN A 200 15.31 -13.87 52.95
N VAL A 201 15.04 -14.47 54.10
CA VAL A 201 13.69 -14.85 54.51
C VAL A 201 12.97 -13.64 55.11
N ALA A 202 11.72 -13.42 54.71
CA ALA A 202 10.87 -12.36 55.24
C ALA A 202 10.63 -12.54 56.75
N GLY A 203 10.71 -11.43 57.49
CA GLY A 203 10.53 -11.39 58.95
C GLY A 203 9.85 -10.10 59.40
N SER A 204 9.78 -9.85 60.71
CA SER A 204 9.14 -8.64 61.25
C SER A 204 9.83 -7.37 60.77
N GLY A 205 9.29 -6.75 59.73
CA GLY A 205 9.79 -5.50 59.13
C GLY A 205 10.92 -5.67 58.11
N GLN A 206 11.25 -6.90 57.68
CA GLN A 206 12.26 -7.17 56.66
C GLN A 206 11.62 -7.89 55.47
N PRO A 207 11.60 -7.28 54.26
CA PRO A 207 11.05 -7.92 53.07
C PRO A 207 11.99 -9.02 52.56
N GLY A 208 11.44 -10.07 51.95
CA GLY A 208 12.21 -11.22 51.49
C GLY A 208 11.31 -12.38 51.07
N ILE A 209 11.91 -13.56 50.91
CA ILE A 209 11.20 -14.79 50.58
C ILE A 209 10.23 -15.17 51.70
N PRO A 210 8.95 -15.49 51.42
CA PRO A 210 8.01 -15.91 52.44
C PRO A 210 8.53 -17.08 53.28
N PRO A 211 8.33 -17.10 54.62
CA PRO A 211 8.82 -18.14 55.52
C PRO A 211 7.96 -19.42 55.45
N VAL A 212 7.66 -19.89 54.24
CA VAL A 212 6.94 -21.14 53.95
C VAL A 212 7.96 -22.15 53.42
N TYR A 213 8.10 -23.29 54.09
CA TYR A 213 9.21 -24.21 53.89
C TYR A 213 8.75 -25.59 53.47
N ASN A 214 9.50 -26.19 52.55
CA ASN A 214 9.39 -27.60 52.20
C ASN A 214 9.84 -28.51 53.37
N PRO A 215 9.48 -29.81 53.34
CA PRO A 215 9.94 -30.79 54.33
C PRO A 215 11.48 -30.92 54.46
N ASN A 216 12.24 -30.48 53.46
CA ASN A 216 13.71 -30.49 53.46
C ASN A 216 14.33 -29.23 54.12
N GLY A 217 13.51 -28.30 54.64
CA GLY A 217 13.97 -27.07 55.30
C GLY A 217 14.23 -25.88 54.38
N ARG A 218 14.08 -26.02 53.05
CA ARG A 218 14.23 -24.93 52.08
C ARG A 218 12.90 -24.19 51.85
N PRO A 219 12.89 -22.84 51.75
CA PRO A 219 11.70 -22.10 51.36
C PRO A 219 11.10 -22.57 50.03
N GLU A 220 9.77 -22.69 49.96
CA GLU A 220 9.06 -23.16 48.77
C GLU A 220 9.38 -22.33 47.53
N ALA A 221 9.30 -20.99 47.63
CA ALA A 221 9.64 -20.07 46.55
C ALA A 221 11.04 -20.29 45.97
N VAL A 222 12.05 -20.52 46.83
CA VAL A 222 13.43 -20.76 46.40
C VAL A 222 13.56 -22.10 45.68
N GLN A 223 12.84 -23.13 46.16
CA GLN A 223 12.80 -24.42 45.48
C GLN A 223 12.11 -24.31 44.11
N HIS A 224 11.02 -23.55 43.98
CA HIS A 224 10.36 -23.29 42.71
C HIS A 224 11.31 -22.60 41.73
N MET A 225 11.93 -21.47 42.11
CA MET A 225 12.87 -20.77 41.24
C MET A 225 14.02 -21.68 40.76
N LEU A 226 14.62 -22.48 41.65
CA LEU A 226 15.69 -23.43 41.27
C LEU A 226 15.20 -24.51 40.30
N ASN A 227 13.98 -25.02 40.49
CA ASN A 227 13.38 -26.00 39.58
C ASN A 227 13.13 -25.38 38.20
N SER A 228 12.56 -24.18 38.15
CA SER A 228 12.23 -23.47 36.92
C SER A 228 13.48 -23.11 36.12
N LEU A 229 14.55 -22.65 36.79
CA LEU A 229 15.87 -22.43 36.17
C LEU A 229 16.44 -23.74 35.59
N SER A 230 16.34 -24.84 36.34
CA SER A 230 16.85 -26.16 35.92
C SER A 230 16.09 -26.73 34.72
N ILE A 231 14.77 -26.52 34.66
CA ILE A 231 13.93 -26.96 33.55
C ILE A 231 14.19 -26.09 32.32
N ALA A 232 14.17 -24.76 32.49
CA ALA A 232 14.38 -23.83 31.40
C ALA A 232 15.76 -23.98 30.76
N VAL A 233 16.84 -24.15 31.54
CA VAL A 233 18.17 -24.39 30.97
C VAL A 233 18.22 -25.67 30.13
N GLY A 234 17.49 -26.72 30.54
CA GLY A 234 17.37 -27.96 29.79
C GLY A 234 16.68 -27.75 28.45
N GLU A 235 15.49 -27.14 28.47
CA GLU A 235 14.72 -26.88 27.25
C GLU A 235 15.42 -25.90 26.30
N TYR A 236 16.06 -24.86 26.82
CA TYR A 236 16.84 -23.92 26.02
C TYR A 236 18.02 -24.60 25.33
N ARG A 237 18.69 -25.55 25.98
CA ARG A 237 19.73 -26.37 25.36
C ARG A 237 19.19 -27.25 24.24
N GLU A 238 18.03 -27.88 24.43
CA GLU A 238 17.34 -28.66 23.39
C GLU A 238 16.88 -27.79 22.20
N MET A 239 16.51 -26.53 22.47
CA MET A 239 16.26 -25.52 21.45
C MET A 239 17.56 -25.00 20.77
N GLY A 240 18.72 -25.44 21.25
CA GLY A 240 20.03 -25.14 20.66
C GLY A 240 20.68 -23.86 21.18
N TYR A 241 20.26 -23.36 22.34
CA TYR A 241 20.90 -22.25 23.04
C TYR A 241 21.92 -22.79 24.05
N PRO A 242 23.23 -22.61 23.82
CA PRO A 242 24.23 -23.08 24.76
C PRO A 242 24.20 -22.25 26.04
N LEU A 243 24.61 -22.86 27.17
CA LEU A 243 24.98 -22.16 28.40
C LEU A 243 26.23 -22.82 28.97
N PRO A 244 27.40 -22.16 28.89
CA PRO A 244 28.66 -22.74 29.36
C PRO A 244 28.64 -22.98 30.87
N VAL A 245 28.87 -24.23 31.29
CA VAL A 245 28.98 -24.60 32.70
C VAL A 245 30.39 -24.28 33.20
N ARG A 246 30.49 -23.60 34.35
CA ARG A 246 31.76 -23.31 35.03
C ARG A 246 31.70 -23.87 36.45
N ALA A 247 32.44 -24.95 36.70
CA ALA A 247 32.32 -25.77 37.92
C ALA A 247 32.54 -25.01 39.24
N ASP A 248 33.26 -23.88 39.21
CA ASP A 248 33.57 -23.02 40.34
C ASP A 248 32.76 -21.70 40.38
N LYS A 249 31.95 -21.45 39.35
CA LYS A 249 31.30 -20.16 39.09
C LYS A 249 29.86 -20.38 38.61
N PRO A 250 28.91 -20.64 39.53
CA PRO A 250 27.50 -20.78 39.17
C PRO A 250 26.93 -19.47 38.61
N TYR A 251 25.89 -19.59 37.79
CA TYR A 251 25.03 -18.48 37.44
C TYR A 251 24.19 -18.10 38.66
N VAL A 252 24.06 -16.80 38.92
CA VAL A 252 23.46 -16.32 40.17
C VAL A 252 22.16 -15.58 39.91
N LEU A 253 21.14 -15.92 40.69
CA LEU A 253 19.93 -15.11 40.90
C LEU A 253 20.00 -14.49 42.29
N VAL A 254 19.73 -13.20 42.38
CA VAL A 254 19.75 -12.46 43.65
C VAL A 254 18.34 -11.94 43.93
N TYR A 255 17.69 -12.53 44.94
CA TYR A 255 16.35 -12.15 45.36
C TYR A 255 16.39 -11.16 46.53
N GLY A 256 15.72 -10.03 46.35
CA GLY A 256 15.60 -8.96 47.33
C GLY A 256 16.45 -7.74 47.03
N VAL A 257 16.79 -7.53 45.76
CA VAL A 257 17.45 -6.31 45.29
C VAL A 257 16.39 -5.27 44.97
N ASN A 258 16.04 -4.44 45.94
CA ASN A 258 15.04 -3.36 45.74
C ASN A 258 15.67 -2.06 45.24
N LYS A 259 16.98 -1.90 45.44
CA LYS A 259 17.71 -0.69 45.07
C LYS A 259 19.10 -1.02 44.62
N LEU A 260 19.61 -0.21 43.69
CA LEU A 260 20.98 -0.26 43.21
C LEU A 260 21.52 1.16 43.14
N GLY A 261 22.24 1.59 44.17
CA GLY A 261 22.58 2.99 44.36
C GLY A 261 21.32 3.88 44.41
N PRO A 262 21.16 4.88 43.52
CA PRO A 262 19.98 5.75 43.48
C PRO A 262 18.77 5.15 42.74
N VAL A 263 18.87 3.93 42.20
CA VAL A 263 17.86 3.31 41.34
C VAL A 263 16.94 2.42 42.15
N ASP A 264 15.63 2.61 42.02
CA ASP A 264 14.65 1.65 42.52
C ASP A 264 14.48 0.52 41.49
N ILE A 265 14.61 -0.71 41.93
CA ILE A 265 14.35 -1.91 41.12
C ILE A 265 12.95 -2.37 41.45
N THR A 266 12.06 -2.22 40.48
CA THR A 266 10.62 -2.53 40.63
C THR A 266 10.18 -3.72 39.80
N ALA A 267 11.05 -4.19 38.90
CA ALA A 267 10.86 -5.38 38.08
C ALA A 267 12.18 -6.18 38.03
N PRO A 268 12.11 -7.50 37.82
CA PRO A 268 13.26 -8.33 37.54
C PRO A 268 14.05 -7.81 36.33
N PHE A 269 15.36 -8.00 36.34
CA PHE A 269 16.21 -7.75 35.16
C PHE A 269 17.56 -8.47 35.28
N VAL A 270 18.22 -8.69 34.14
CA VAL A 270 19.55 -9.31 34.09
C VAL A 270 20.66 -8.29 33.84
N LEU A 271 21.64 -8.27 34.75
CA LEU A 271 22.92 -7.60 34.52
C LEU A 271 23.74 -8.41 33.50
N PRO A 272 24.25 -7.81 32.40
CA PRO A 272 25.09 -8.53 31.43
C PRO A 272 26.40 -9.08 32.03
N SER A 273 26.92 -8.41 33.06
CA SER A 273 28.07 -8.84 33.86
C SER A 273 27.86 -8.50 35.34
N GLY A 274 27.69 -9.52 36.17
CA GLY A 274 27.52 -9.42 37.61
C GLY A 274 28.39 -10.43 38.35
N LEU A 275 27.82 -11.09 39.36
CA LEU A 275 28.50 -12.13 40.14
C LEU A 275 29.20 -13.15 39.25
N ASN A 276 30.39 -13.57 39.67
CA ASN A 276 31.25 -14.50 38.93
C ASN A 276 31.68 -14.02 37.53
N GLN A 277 31.53 -12.72 37.25
CA GLN A 277 31.74 -12.11 35.92
C GLN A 277 30.84 -12.76 34.85
N GLN A 278 29.66 -13.23 35.26
CA GLN A 278 28.63 -13.82 34.41
C GLN A 278 27.37 -12.96 34.48
N PRO A 279 26.41 -13.11 33.54
CA PRO A 279 25.11 -12.48 33.69
C PRO A 279 24.46 -12.89 35.02
N THR A 280 23.84 -11.94 35.70
CA THR A 280 23.25 -12.12 37.03
C THR A 280 21.82 -11.63 37.02
N ILE A 281 20.89 -12.49 37.43
CA ILE A 281 19.47 -12.17 37.51
C ILE A 281 19.22 -11.43 38.82
N LEU A 282 18.63 -10.25 38.76
CA LEU A 282 18.29 -9.45 39.94
C LEU A 282 16.78 -9.37 40.07
N VAL A 283 16.27 -9.70 41.27
CA VAL A 283 14.84 -9.81 41.52
C VAL A 283 14.48 -8.94 42.73
N PRO A 284 13.54 -7.98 42.60
CA PRO A 284 13.08 -7.17 43.73
C PRO A 284 12.14 -7.97 44.64
N THR A 285 11.96 -7.54 45.89
CA THR A 285 11.04 -8.22 46.82
C THR A 285 9.56 -8.02 46.47
N SER A 286 9.25 -7.14 45.53
CA SER A 286 7.90 -7.00 44.97
C SER A 286 7.53 -8.14 44.03
N GLU A 287 8.52 -8.88 43.52
CA GLU A 287 8.30 -10.00 42.61
C GLU A 287 7.83 -11.25 43.37
N ASN A 288 6.75 -11.85 42.89
CA ASN A 288 6.12 -13.03 43.46
C ASN A 288 5.85 -14.14 42.44
N GLU A 289 6.25 -13.97 41.18
CA GLU A 289 6.24 -15.00 40.14
C GLU A 289 7.50 -15.84 40.31
N TRP A 290 7.38 -17.03 40.87
CA TRP A 290 8.54 -17.88 41.22
C TRP A 290 8.79 -19.00 40.22
N ASP A 291 7.94 -19.14 39.20
CA ASP A 291 8.08 -20.10 38.11
C ASP A 291 8.27 -19.42 36.74
N TYR A 292 7.41 -18.47 36.38
CA TYR A 292 7.48 -17.78 35.08
C TYR A 292 8.70 -16.86 34.98
N MET A 293 8.89 -15.97 35.94
CA MET A 293 9.98 -14.97 35.91
C MET A 293 11.38 -15.60 35.78
N PRO A 294 11.74 -16.66 36.54
CA PRO A 294 13.06 -17.27 36.39
C PRO A 294 13.30 -17.84 35.00
N ARG A 295 12.25 -18.28 34.28
CA ARG A 295 12.36 -18.77 32.90
C ARG A 295 12.62 -17.61 31.95
N HIS A 296 11.81 -16.55 32.02
CA HIS A 296 11.97 -15.32 31.23
C HIS A 296 13.37 -14.73 31.39
N GLU A 297 13.78 -14.45 32.64
CA GLU A 297 15.07 -13.81 32.92
C GLU A 297 16.27 -14.72 32.58
N LEU A 298 16.13 -16.04 32.71
CA LEU A 298 17.18 -16.96 32.26
C LEU A 298 17.39 -16.88 30.75
N PHE A 299 16.36 -16.61 29.95
CA PHE A 299 16.55 -16.46 28.51
C PHE A 299 17.37 -15.20 28.17
N HIS A 300 17.28 -14.12 28.94
CA HIS A 300 18.20 -12.99 28.79
C HIS A 300 19.67 -13.40 29.05
N VAL A 301 19.93 -14.28 30.02
CA VAL A 301 21.27 -14.86 30.23
C VAL A 301 21.76 -15.61 28.98
N MET A 302 20.86 -16.32 28.28
CA MET A 302 21.16 -17.01 27.02
C MET A 302 21.45 -16.02 25.89
N GLN A 303 20.60 -15.01 25.73
CA GLN A 303 20.74 -13.97 24.71
C GLN A 303 22.11 -13.28 24.84
N TYR A 304 22.56 -12.96 26.06
CA TYR A 304 23.83 -12.29 26.31
C TYR A 304 25.09 -13.06 25.84
N GLN A 305 24.97 -14.29 25.37
CA GLN A 305 26.05 -15.06 24.77
C GLN A 305 26.24 -14.83 23.27
N TYR A 306 25.22 -14.29 22.59
CA TYR A 306 25.27 -13.96 21.16
C TYR A 306 25.93 -12.61 20.89
N TRP A 307 26.51 -12.00 21.91
CA TRP A 307 27.39 -10.85 21.75
C TRP A 307 28.84 -11.25 21.97
N ASP A 308 29.71 -10.82 21.07
CA ASP A 308 31.14 -11.03 21.21
C ASP A 308 31.69 -10.21 22.39
N ARG A 309 32.02 -10.90 23.48
CA ARG A 309 32.60 -10.30 24.69
C ARG A 309 34.12 -10.09 24.59
N SER A 310 34.76 -10.64 23.56
CA SER A 310 36.21 -10.55 23.38
C SER A 310 36.64 -9.18 22.87
N ASP A 311 35.76 -8.51 22.10
CA ASP A 311 35.91 -7.17 21.52
C ASP A 311 35.29 -6.04 22.36
N VAL A 312 35.02 -6.27 23.66
CA VAL A 312 34.53 -5.23 24.60
C VAL A 312 35.63 -4.20 24.88
N VAL A 313 35.90 -3.36 23.89
CA VAL A 313 36.50 -2.05 23.98
C VAL A 313 35.31 -1.09 24.11
N ALA A 314 35.45 -0.06 24.94
CA ALA A 314 34.37 0.80 25.41
C ALA A 314 33.34 1.27 24.35
N ASP A 315 33.72 1.36 23.07
CA ASP A 315 32.90 1.64 21.89
C ASP A 315 31.62 0.77 21.77
N TRP A 316 31.64 -0.55 21.98
CA TRP A 316 30.42 -1.40 21.86
C TRP A 316 29.38 -1.12 22.97
N ILE A 317 29.87 -0.84 24.19
CA ILE A 317 29.03 -0.45 25.32
C ILE A 317 28.42 0.94 25.07
N TRP A 318 29.13 1.82 24.35
CA TRP A 318 28.65 3.14 23.93
C TRP A 318 27.52 3.03 22.90
N ASP A 319 27.64 2.13 21.94
CA ASP A 319 26.67 1.91 20.86
C ASP A 319 25.38 1.25 21.38
N PHE A 320 25.52 0.17 22.16
CA PHE A 320 24.40 -0.60 22.68
C PHE A 320 23.55 0.17 23.69
N VAL A 321 24.18 0.80 24.69
CA VAL A 321 23.47 1.45 25.80
C VAL A 321 23.34 2.95 25.59
N GLY A 322 23.96 3.57 24.58
CA GLY A 322 23.88 5.03 24.37
C GLY A 322 23.11 5.48 23.15
N GLY A 323 22.99 4.61 22.14
CA GLY A 323 22.40 4.96 20.87
C GLY A 323 20.89 4.78 20.77
N LYS A 324 20.39 5.03 19.56
CA LYS A 324 19.02 4.71 19.11
C LYS A 324 18.78 3.19 18.99
N GLU A 325 19.84 2.39 19.05
CA GLU A 325 19.83 0.94 18.87
C GLU A 325 19.25 0.18 20.08
N PHE A 326 19.47 0.71 21.29
CA PHE A 326 19.05 0.06 22.54
C PHE A 326 17.58 -0.34 22.54
N GLY A 327 16.71 0.56 22.08
CA GLY A 327 15.27 0.32 22.11
C GLY A 327 14.83 -0.83 21.20
N SER A 328 15.42 -0.91 20.01
CA SER A 328 15.17 -2.02 19.08
C SER A 328 15.66 -3.33 19.66
N MET A 329 16.84 -3.33 20.28
CA MET A 329 17.35 -4.56 20.87
C MET A 329 16.50 -5.00 22.05
N ASN A 330 16.18 -4.09 22.97
CA ASN A 330 15.34 -4.41 24.11
C ASN A 330 13.98 -4.94 23.67
N TRP A 331 13.39 -4.36 22.62
CA TRP A 331 12.15 -4.88 22.04
C TRP A 331 12.24 -6.37 21.67
N TRP A 332 13.30 -6.77 20.96
CA TRP A 332 13.48 -8.16 20.55
C TRP A 332 13.92 -9.07 21.70
N MET A 333 14.69 -8.55 22.66
CA MET A 333 15.08 -9.28 23.86
C MET A 333 13.86 -9.68 24.68
N GLU A 334 12.97 -8.74 25.00
CA GLU A 334 11.75 -9.04 25.76
C GLU A 334 10.81 -9.95 24.96
N ALA A 335 10.54 -9.64 23.69
CA ALA A 335 9.64 -10.42 22.86
C ALA A 335 10.09 -11.89 22.72
N THR A 336 11.40 -12.15 22.62
CA THR A 336 11.91 -13.52 22.51
C THR A 336 12.12 -14.20 23.86
N ALA A 337 12.26 -13.45 24.96
CA ALA A 337 12.25 -14.01 26.31
C ALA A 337 10.85 -14.51 26.71
N GLU A 338 9.80 -13.74 26.39
CA GLU A 338 8.41 -14.17 26.55
C GLU A 338 8.10 -15.41 25.71
N TRP A 339 8.48 -15.38 24.43
CA TRP A 339 8.36 -16.54 23.54
C TRP A 339 9.10 -17.75 24.11
N ALA A 340 10.32 -17.58 24.62
CA ALA A 340 11.12 -18.67 25.15
C ALA A 340 10.54 -19.23 26.45
N ALA A 341 10.05 -18.38 27.36
CA ALA A 341 9.35 -18.81 28.58
C ALA A 341 8.15 -19.70 28.22
N HIS A 342 7.30 -19.26 27.28
CA HIS A 342 6.21 -20.06 26.72
C HIS A 342 6.69 -21.41 26.15
N GLN A 343 7.76 -21.40 25.33
CA GLN A 343 8.30 -22.65 24.77
C GLN A 343 8.68 -23.67 25.85
N THR A 344 9.15 -23.25 27.03
CA THR A 344 9.45 -24.19 28.12
C THR A 344 8.19 -24.88 28.65
N TYR A 345 7.06 -24.18 28.74
CA TYR A 345 5.78 -24.76 29.14
C TYR A 345 5.22 -25.69 28.07
N ALA A 346 5.19 -25.23 26.81
CA ALA A 346 4.70 -26.02 25.68
C ALA A 346 5.46 -27.36 25.53
N ARG A 347 6.78 -27.36 25.75
CA ARG A 347 7.64 -28.54 25.59
C ARG A 347 7.62 -29.49 26.79
N THR A 348 7.23 -29.01 27.97
CA THR A 348 7.08 -29.82 29.19
C THR A 348 5.65 -30.33 29.41
N GLY A 349 4.76 -30.15 28.43
CA GLY A 349 3.37 -30.58 28.51
C GLY A 349 2.51 -29.70 29.41
N GLY A 350 2.83 -28.40 29.51
CA GLY A 350 2.13 -27.43 30.37
C GLY A 350 2.46 -27.60 31.85
N TRP A 351 3.67 -28.09 32.18
CA TRP A 351 4.04 -28.27 33.59
C TRP A 351 4.28 -26.91 34.25
N SER A 352 3.33 -26.51 35.10
CA SER A 352 3.31 -25.23 35.81
C SER A 352 2.87 -25.48 37.26
N PRO A 353 3.81 -25.65 38.21
CA PRO A 353 3.47 -26.02 39.58
C PRO A 353 2.72 -24.91 40.35
N LEU A 354 2.79 -23.66 39.87
CA LEU A 354 2.18 -22.49 40.49
C LEU A 354 1.03 -21.89 39.66
N GLY A 355 0.73 -22.43 38.47
CA GLY A 355 -0.27 -21.87 37.55
C GLY A 355 0.15 -20.52 36.95
N GLU A 356 1.45 -20.33 36.71
CA GLU A 356 2.03 -19.11 36.15
C GLU A 356 2.30 -19.22 34.63
N ASP A 357 1.86 -20.30 33.99
CA ASP A 357 2.08 -20.62 32.58
C ASP A 357 1.40 -19.67 31.61
N ASP A 358 0.41 -18.90 32.07
CA ASP A 358 -0.28 -17.90 31.27
C ASP A 358 0.37 -16.49 31.39
N ASN A 359 1.29 -16.29 32.33
CA ASN A 359 1.82 -14.95 32.65
C ASN A 359 2.59 -14.30 31.49
N TYR A 360 3.15 -15.10 30.58
CA TYR A 360 3.83 -14.56 29.39
C TYR A 360 2.88 -13.83 28.43
N ALA A 361 1.59 -14.18 28.47
CA ALA A 361 0.58 -13.64 27.56
C ALA A 361 -0.03 -12.32 28.04
N ARG A 362 0.17 -11.93 29.30
CA ARG A 362 -0.54 -10.81 29.98
C ARG A 362 -0.44 -9.44 29.30
N ASN A 363 0.53 -9.25 28.40
CA ASN A 363 0.75 -7.99 27.66
C ASN A 363 0.32 -8.07 26.19
N VAL A 364 -0.41 -9.11 25.76
CA VAL A 364 -0.92 -9.23 24.38
C VAL A 364 -1.78 -8.02 23.99
N ASP A 365 -2.57 -7.50 24.93
CA ASP A 365 -3.44 -6.34 24.71
C ASP A 365 -2.65 -5.05 24.40
N ASP A 366 -1.44 -4.88 24.96
CA ASP A 366 -0.60 -3.70 24.71
C ASP A 366 -0.26 -3.51 23.22
N VAL A 367 -0.14 -4.63 22.50
CA VAL A 367 0.12 -4.64 21.05
C VAL A 367 -1.20 -4.58 20.27
N LEU A 368 -2.17 -5.43 20.61
CA LEU A 368 -3.37 -5.63 19.80
C LEU A 368 -4.45 -4.56 20.01
N SER A 369 -4.39 -3.80 21.11
CA SER A 369 -5.20 -2.59 21.30
C SER A 369 -4.67 -1.39 20.49
N LYS A 370 -3.42 -1.45 20.00
CA LYS A 370 -2.74 -0.36 19.28
C LYS A 370 -2.01 -0.86 18.02
N PRO A 371 -2.70 -1.54 17.09
CA PRO A 371 -2.05 -2.20 15.95
C PRO A 371 -1.35 -1.24 14.97
N GLY A 372 -1.68 0.05 15.00
CA GLY A 372 -1.03 1.09 14.19
C GLY A 372 0.35 1.54 14.69
N GLN A 373 0.81 1.05 15.85
CA GLN A 373 2.16 1.33 16.35
C GLN A 373 3.25 0.69 15.48
N ALA A 374 4.49 1.15 15.68
CA ALA A 374 5.63 0.57 14.99
C ALA A 374 5.77 -0.91 15.39
N LEU A 375 6.19 -1.77 14.46
CA LEU A 375 6.38 -3.20 14.75
C LEU A 375 7.36 -3.41 15.91
N ASN A 376 8.41 -2.59 15.96
CA ASN A 376 9.42 -2.58 17.02
C ASN A 376 9.15 -1.51 18.09
N SER A 377 7.90 -1.18 18.36
CA SER A 377 7.53 -0.27 19.45
C SER A 377 8.04 -0.82 20.79
N TRP A 378 8.62 0.05 21.62
CA TRP A 378 9.11 -0.31 22.95
C TRP A 378 8.73 0.80 23.94
N GLY A 379 8.32 0.40 25.15
CA GLY A 379 7.82 1.31 26.19
C GLY A 379 8.91 1.92 27.08
N GLY A 380 10.18 1.57 26.86
CA GLY A 380 11.27 1.76 27.82
C GLY A 380 11.51 0.51 28.66
N LEU A 381 12.30 0.64 29.74
CA LEU A 381 12.62 -0.48 30.64
C LEU A 381 11.51 -0.70 31.68
N GLY A 382 11.15 -1.97 31.93
CA GLY A 382 10.21 -2.36 32.98
C GLY A 382 8.72 -2.31 32.62
N GLY A 383 8.38 -2.29 31.33
CA GLY A 383 7.00 -2.37 30.84
C GLY A 383 6.84 -1.93 29.38
N GLY A 384 5.78 -2.36 28.71
CA GLY A 384 5.39 -1.87 27.38
C GLY A 384 5.08 -2.94 26.34
N PRO A 385 4.81 -2.53 25.08
CA PRO A 385 4.38 -3.43 24.00
C PRO A 385 5.41 -4.47 23.59
N GLN A 386 6.66 -4.37 24.04
CA GLN A 386 7.69 -5.35 23.73
C GLN A 386 7.44 -6.74 24.33
N TYR A 387 6.74 -6.84 25.47
CA TYR A 387 6.40 -8.13 26.08
C TYR A 387 5.36 -8.86 25.23
N GLY A 388 4.23 -8.21 24.90
CA GLY A 388 3.21 -8.76 23.99
C GLY A 388 3.67 -8.94 22.53
N SER A 389 4.86 -8.42 22.16
CA SER A 389 5.42 -8.59 20.83
C SER A 389 5.91 -10.01 20.55
N PHE A 390 5.89 -10.92 21.54
CA PHE A 390 6.20 -12.35 21.36
C PHE A 390 5.36 -13.04 20.27
N LEU A 391 4.19 -12.47 19.95
CA LEU A 391 3.36 -12.90 18.82
C LEU A 391 4.15 -12.94 17.50
N LEU A 392 5.12 -12.03 17.30
CA LEU A 392 5.95 -12.00 16.10
C LEU A 392 6.92 -13.21 16.02
N PRO A 393 7.81 -13.48 17.01
CA PRO A 393 8.62 -14.69 17.00
C PRO A 393 7.78 -15.97 16.97
N ALA A 394 6.63 -16.01 17.66
CA ALA A 394 5.70 -17.15 17.56
C ALA A 394 5.22 -17.38 16.11
N TYR A 395 4.71 -16.32 15.45
CA TYR A 395 4.30 -16.39 14.05
C TYR A 395 5.46 -16.83 13.15
N LEU A 396 6.63 -16.20 13.26
CA LEU A 396 7.76 -16.47 12.38
C LEU A 396 8.29 -17.91 12.54
N THR A 397 8.34 -18.42 13.77
CA THR A 397 8.70 -19.82 14.05
C THR A 397 7.71 -20.80 13.44
N GLU A 398 6.39 -20.57 13.56
CA GLU A 398 5.39 -21.43 12.91
C GLU A 398 5.43 -21.36 11.38
N ARG A 399 5.79 -20.21 10.83
CA ARG A 399 5.96 -20.02 9.38
C ARG A 399 7.23 -20.66 8.82
N THR A 400 8.19 -20.99 9.68
CA THR A 400 9.51 -21.51 9.31
C THR A 400 9.80 -22.79 10.10
N ASP A 401 10.61 -22.72 11.15
CA ASP A 401 10.87 -23.80 12.09
C ASP A 401 11.28 -23.29 13.49
N GLY A 402 11.47 -24.23 14.43
CA GLY A 402 11.84 -23.95 15.83
C GLY A 402 13.20 -23.30 16.04
N ALA A 403 14.07 -23.24 15.03
CA ALA A 403 15.38 -22.59 15.11
C ALA A 403 15.37 -21.13 14.65
N PHE A 404 14.24 -20.62 14.11
CA PHE A 404 14.15 -19.27 13.55
C PHE A 404 14.67 -18.18 14.50
N VAL A 405 14.17 -18.15 15.75
CA VAL A 405 14.57 -17.13 16.74
C VAL A 405 16.08 -17.21 17.00
N ARG A 406 16.64 -18.43 17.09
CA ARG A 406 18.08 -18.62 17.25
C ARG A 406 18.86 -18.08 16.06
N HIS A 407 18.39 -18.29 14.83
CA HIS A 407 19.02 -17.72 13.64
C HIS A 407 19.04 -16.19 13.64
N THR A 408 18.04 -15.53 14.24
CA THR A 408 18.11 -14.07 14.44
C THR A 408 19.26 -13.70 15.38
N TRP A 409 19.42 -14.40 16.51
CA TRP A 409 20.51 -14.17 17.46
C TRP A 409 21.89 -14.52 16.90
N GLU A 410 22.00 -15.58 16.11
CA GLU A 410 23.23 -15.90 15.35
C GLU A 410 23.55 -14.81 14.33
N SER A 411 22.54 -14.23 13.68
CA SER A 411 22.74 -13.11 12.76
C SER A 411 23.23 -11.84 13.48
N VAL A 412 22.71 -11.56 14.69
CA VAL A 412 23.24 -10.48 15.55
C VAL A 412 24.72 -10.71 15.86
N ARG A 413 25.09 -11.95 16.26
CA ARG A 413 26.47 -12.32 16.58
C ARG A 413 27.42 -12.25 15.39
N ASP A 414 27.03 -12.87 14.28
CA ASP A 414 27.91 -13.17 13.15
C ASP A 414 27.99 -12.01 12.14
N HIS A 415 27.01 -11.11 12.16
CA HIS A 415 26.87 -10.04 11.16
C HIS A 415 26.65 -8.64 11.75
N ASP A 416 26.65 -8.48 13.07
CA ASP A 416 26.40 -7.20 13.75
C ASP A 416 25.09 -6.55 13.26
N HIS A 417 24.03 -7.35 13.20
CA HIS A 417 22.70 -6.90 12.76
C HIS A 417 21.87 -6.37 13.94
N LEU A 418 21.09 -5.31 13.70
CA LEU A 418 19.97 -4.97 14.59
C LEU A 418 18.77 -5.91 14.36
N PRO A 419 17.82 -6.04 15.29
CA PRO A 419 16.78 -7.07 15.21
C PRO A 419 15.98 -7.13 13.91
N ILE A 420 15.58 -5.98 13.34
CA ILE A 420 14.87 -5.96 12.04
C ILE A 420 15.74 -6.51 10.91
N GLU A 421 17.04 -6.27 10.95
CA GLU A 421 18.00 -6.79 9.96
C GLU A 421 18.25 -8.28 10.19
N ALA A 422 18.36 -8.72 11.44
CA ALA A 422 18.50 -10.10 11.82
C ALA A 422 17.28 -10.94 11.40
N ILE A 423 16.07 -10.41 11.61
CA ILE A 423 14.81 -11.03 11.14
C ILE A 423 14.83 -11.13 9.61
N ARG A 424 15.15 -10.05 8.89
CA ARG A 424 15.25 -10.07 7.42
C ARG A 424 16.27 -11.09 6.91
N ASN A 425 17.44 -11.18 7.56
CA ASN A 425 18.49 -12.13 7.20
C ASN A 425 18.07 -13.58 7.47
N ALA A 426 17.46 -13.85 8.62
CA ALA A 426 16.94 -15.17 8.96
C ALA A 426 15.83 -15.59 7.96
N VAL A 427 14.86 -14.71 7.71
CA VAL A 427 13.76 -14.94 6.74
C VAL A 427 14.31 -15.18 5.32
N ALA A 428 15.33 -14.44 4.90
CA ALA A 428 16.00 -14.67 3.61
C ALA A 428 16.67 -16.05 3.55
N GLY A 429 17.17 -16.58 4.66
CA GLY A 429 17.71 -17.93 4.75
C GLY A 429 16.67 -19.03 4.52
N TYR A 430 15.39 -18.74 4.70
CA TYR A 430 14.27 -19.61 4.32
C TYR A 430 13.78 -19.37 2.88
N GLY A 431 14.45 -18.51 2.10
CA GLY A 431 14.01 -18.14 0.76
C GLY A 431 12.74 -17.30 0.74
N MET A 432 12.47 -16.56 1.83
CA MET A 432 11.28 -15.74 2.01
C MET A 432 11.64 -14.25 2.12
N ASP A 433 10.63 -13.39 2.04
CA ASP A 433 10.74 -11.95 2.25
C ASP A 433 9.87 -11.52 3.44
N PHE A 434 10.51 -10.88 4.42
CA PHE A 434 9.83 -10.40 5.62
C PHE A 434 8.75 -9.35 5.30
N LYS A 435 8.96 -8.53 4.25
CA LYS A 435 7.97 -7.56 3.77
C LYS A 435 6.63 -8.24 3.45
N HIS A 436 6.67 -9.39 2.79
CA HIS A 436 5.48 -10.16 2.46
C HIS A 436 4.87 -10.82 3.71
N MET A 437 5.69 -11.27 4.65
CA MET A 437 5.17 -11.92 5.87
C MET A 437 4.35 -10.98 6.78
N LEU A 438 4.60 -9.65 6.75
CA LEU A 438 3.90 -8.68 7.61
C LEU A 438 2.38 -8.70 7.43
N LEU A 439 1.88 -8.82 6.20
CA LEU A 439 0.43 -8.87 5.97
C LEU A 439 -0.18 -10.14 6.57
N GLY A 440 0.49 -11.28 6.41
CA GLY A 440 0.08 -12.55 7.01
C GLY A 440 0.08 -12.49 8.54
N TYR A 441 1.13 -11.92 9.15
CA TYR A 441 1.23 -11.68 10.58
C TYR A 441 0.06 -10.84 11.11
N HIS A 442 -0.25 -9.73 10.45
CA HIS A 442 -1.37 -8.86 10.87
C HIS A 442 -2.74 -9.51 10.65
N ILE A 443 -2.90 -10.38 9.65
CA ILE A 443 -4.11 -11.21 9.49
C ILE A 443 -4.20 -12.26 10.61
N ALA A 444 -3.09 -12.93 10.95
CA ALA A 444 -3.04 -13.90 12.05
C ALA A 444 -3.40 -13.25 13.39
N ASN A 445 -2.82 -12.07 13.68
CA ASN A 445 -3.19 -11.24 14.83
C ASN A 445 -4.66 -10.87 14.85
N TYR A 446 -5.25 -10.48 13.71
CA TYR A 446 -6.67 -10.14 13.68
C TYR A 446 -7.57 -11.32 14.09
N ARG A 447 -7.17 -12.55 13.76
CA ARG A 447 -7.95 -13.74 14.08
C ARG A 447 -7.68 -14.31 15.46
N LEU A 448 -6.41 -14.34 15.89
CA LEU A 448 -5.91 -15.11 17.06
C LEU A 448 -6.41 -16.57 17.09
N ALA A 449 -6.62 -17.19 15.93
CA ALA A 449 -7.25 -18.50 15.82
C ALA A 449 -6.38 -19.47 15.03
N LYS A 450 -6.60 -20.77 15.26
CA LYS A 450 -6.16 -21.80 14.32
C LYS A 450 -6.63 -21.51 12.91
N ALA A 451 -5.75 -21.81 11.97
CA ALA A 451 -5.98 -21.69 10.55
C ALA A 451 -7.03 -22.69 10.05
N ASN A 452 -8.30 -22.47 10.38
CA ASN A 452 -9.41 -23.34 9.96
C ASN A 452 -10.22 -22.67 8.84
N SER A 453 -10.60 -23.45 7.83
CA SER A 453 -11.60 -23.09 6.81
C SER A 453 -12.59 -24.24 6.65
N PRO A 454 -13.88 -23.96 6.36
CA PRO A 454 -14.90 -24.98 6.10
C PRO A 454 -14.65 -25.72 4.77
N SER A 455 -13.79 -25.20 3.90
CA SER A 455 -13.30 -25.87 2.69
C SER A 455 -11.78 -25.72 2.58
N LEU A 456 -11.07 -26.85 2.50
CA LEU A 456 -9.62 -26.90 2.24
C LEU A 456 -9.34 -26.17 0.91
N PRO A 457 -8.54 -25.10 0.88
CA PRO A 457 -7.96 -24.66 -0.38
C PRO A 457 -6.89 -25.70 -0.73
N THR A 458 -6.91 -26.15 -1.97
CA THR A 458 -5.82 -26.92 -2.53
C THR A 458 -4.69 -25.95 -2.86
N PRO A 459 -3.47 -26.12 -2.30
CA PRO A 459 -2.99 -27.25 -1.50
C PRO A 459 -3.23 -27.10 0.02
N PRO A 460 -3.24 -28.21 0.79
CA PRO A 460 -3.29 -28.21 2.26
C PRO A 460 -2.27 -27.26 2.91
N GLY A 461 -2.63 -26.63 4.02
CA GLY A 461 -1.79 -25.67 4.78
C GLY A 461 -1.79 -24.22 4.24
N SER A 462 -2.62 -23.93 3.23
CA SER A 462 -2.76 -22.58 2.65
C SER A 462 -3.34 -21.55 3.62
N TRP A 463 -4.02 -21.98 4.68
CA TRP A 463 -4.53 -21.10 5.74
C TRP A 463 -3.53 -20.82 6.86
N ASP A 464 -2.47 -21.62 6.98
CA ASP A 464 -1.51 -21.54 8.09
C ASP A 464 -0.83 -20.17 8.15
N ILE A 465 -0.76 -19.48 7.01
CA ILE A 465 -0.16 -18.14 6.91
C ILE A 465 -1.01 -17.06 7.60
N TYR A 466 -2.27 -17.37 7.88
CA TYR A 466 -3.28 -16.44 8.38
C TYR A 466 -3.70 -16.77 9.80
N GLY A 467 -3.03 -17.65 10.54
CA GLY A 467 -3.45 -18.03 11.89
C GLY A 467 -2.28 -18.56 12.71
N TYR A 468 -2.57 -18.91 13.95
CA TYR A 468 -1.61 -19.50 14.87
C TYR A 468 -1.96 -20.97 15.10
N GLN A 469 -0.97 -21.85 15.02
CA GLN A 469 -1.12 -23.28 15.32
C GLN A 469 -1.00 -23.56 16.83
N ASP A 470 -0.35 -22.65 17.55
CA ASP A 470 -0.21 -22.67 18.99
C ASP A 470 -1.57 -22.88 19.69
N PRO A 471 -1.68 -23.85 20.62
CA PRO A 471 -2.90 -24.04 21.39
C PRO A 471 -3.30 -22.80 22.21
N ASP A 472 -2.33 -21.95 22.61
CA ASP A 472 -2.56 -20.80 23.48
C ASP A 472 -3.06 -19.57 22.72
N ALA A 473 -3.27 -19.65 21.41
CA ALA A 473 -3.93 -18.59 20.66
C ALA A 473 -5.31 -18.21 21.25
N THR A 474 -5.98 -19.16 21.94
CA THR A 474 -7.22 -18.89 22.69
C THR A 474 -6.97 -18.09 23.98
N LEU A 475 -5.88 -18.38 24.69
CA LEU A 475 -5.41 -17.61 25.85
C LEU A 475 -5.03 -16.18 25.43
N TRP A 476 -4.26 -16.02 24.35
CA TRP A 476 -3.89 -14.68 23.87
C TRP A 476 -5.12 -13.86 23.50
N ARG A 477 -6.18 -14.53 23.02
CA ARG A 477 -7.47 -13.87 22.80
C ARG A 477 -8.16 -13.49 24.10
N SER A 478 -8.04 -14.27 25.17
CA SER A 478 -8.71 -13.93 26.43
C SER A 478 -8.20 -12.63 27.04
N GLU A 479 -6.94 -12.30 26.81
CA GLU A 479 -6.32 -11.02 27.24
C GLU A 479 -6.96 -9.79 26.57
N LEU A 480 -7.72 -9.98 25.49
CA LEU A 480 -8.42 -8.89 24.81
C LEU A 480 -9.81 -8.58 25.39
N TYR A 481 -10.35 -9.45 26.25
CA TYR A 481 -11.66 -9.23 26.88
C TYR A 481 -11.59 -8.12 27.92
N GLY A 482 -12.65 -7.32 28.01
CA GLY A 482 -12.74 -6.16 28.90
C GLY A 482 -11.90 -4.95 28.50
N VAL A 483 -11.02 -5.07 27.49
CA VAL A 483 -10.26 -3.94 26.94
C VAL A 483 -11.11 -3.24 25.88
N THR A 484 -11.53 -2.00 26.14
CA THR A 484 -12.52 -1.27 25.32
C THR A 484 -12.24 -1.25 23.82
N ALA A 485 -10.96 -1.18 23.42
CA ALA A 485 -10.58 -1.13 22.01
C ALA A 485 -10.75 -2.48 21.28
N THR A 486 -10.77 -3.60 21.99
CA THR A 486 -10.67 -4.97 21.45
C THR A 486 -11.88 -5.86 21.78
N ASP A 487 -12.57 -5.55 22.89
CA ASP A 487 -13.67 -6.31 23.50
C ASP A 487 -15.00 -6.25 22.71
N ASP A 488 -15.26 -5.14 22.00
CA ASP A 488 -16.49 -5.03 21.21
C ASP A 488 -16.40 -5.90 19.97
N ASP A 489 -17.08 -7.04 19.94
CA ASP A 489 -16.97 -8.01 18.86
C ASP A 489 -18.35 -8.51 18.39
N GLY A 490 -18.68 -8.22 17.13
CA GLY A 490 -19.91 -8.67 16.48
C GLY A 490 -19.78 -10.01 15.76
N LEU A 491 -18.56 -10.58 15.72
CA LEU A 491 -18.23 -11.76 14.93
C LEU A 491 -17.94 -13.00 15.83
N GLY A 492 -18.20 -12.94 17.13
CA GLY A 492 -18.21 -14.07 18.07
C GLY A 492 -17.08 -14.17 19.12
N ASP A 493 -15.95 -13.47 18.98
CA ASP A 493 -14.89 -13.41 20.01
C ASP A 493 -14.05 -12.11 19.95
N ALA A 494 -13.40 -11.72 21.07
CA ALA A 494 -12.55 -10.52 21.14
C ALA A 494 -11.45 -10.52 20.07
N ARG A 495 -11.12 -9.34 19.53
CA ARG A 495 -10.17 -9.17 18.40
C ARG A 495 -9.40 -7.85 18.52
N PRO A 496 -8.27 -7.70 17.81
CA PRO A 496 -7.52 -6.44 17.80
C PRO A 496 -8.37 -5.20 17.48
N ALA A 497 -7.87 -4.04 17.90
CA ALA A 497 -8.55 -2.76 17.76
C ALA A 497 -8.80 -2.42 16.28
N ARG A 498 -10.05 -2.08 15.96
CA ARG A 498 -10.53 -1.97 14.58
C ARG A 498 -11.61 -0.91 14.44
N LYS A 499 -11.74 -0.39 13.22
CA LYS A 499 -12.79 0.57 12.87
C LYS A 499 -13.98 -0.19 12.27
N LYS A 500 -15.16 -0.03 12.85
CA LYS A 500 -16.39 -0.69 12.37
C LYS A 500 -17.24 0.27 11.56
N HIS A 501 -17.73 -0.19 10.42
CA HIS A 501 -18.51 0.61 9.49
C HIS A 501 -19.76 -0.16 9.06
N THR A 502 -20.94 0.41 9.26
CA THR A 502 -22.17 -0.11 8.63
C THR A 502 -22.30 0.49 7.22
N VAL A 503 -22.18 -0.35 6.20
CA VAL A 503 -22.07 0.05 4.80
C VAL A 503 -23.37 -0.27 4.06
N ALA A 504 -24.11 0.77 3.68
CA ALA A 504 -25.27 0.63 2.79
C ALA A 504 -24.82 0.49 1.34
N ALA A 505 -25.58 -0.20 0.49
CA ALA A 505 -25.29 -0.23 -0.94
C ALA A 505 -25.42 1.17 -1.57
N GLY A 506 -24.63 1.44 -2.61
CA GLY A 506 -24.60 2.74 -3.29
C GLY A 506 -23.89 3.86 -2.51
N THR A 507 -23.14 3.52 -1.46
CA THR A 507 -22.39 4.50 -0.65
C THR A 507 -20.91 4.46 -0.99
N HIS A 508 -20.23 5.57 -0.71
CA HIS A 508 -18.80 5.68 -0.90
C HIS A 508 -18.20 6.57 0.19
N THR A 509 -16.96 6.28 0.59
CA THR A 509 -16.27 6.98 1.67
C THR A 509 -14.76 6.84 1.48
N GLU A 510 -14.02 7.92 1.77
CA GLU A 510 -12.57 7.87 1.87
C GLU A 510 -12.17 7.87 3.36
N TYR A 511 -11.43 6.84 3.77
CA TYR A 511 -10.87 6.71 5.10
C TYR A 511 -9.40 7.14 5.10
N GLN A 512 -8.95 7.74 6.20
CA GLN A 512 -7.57 8.13 6.41
C GLN A 512 -7.06 7.50 7.70
N ASP A 513 -5.91 6.84 7.61
CA ASP A 513 -5.31 6.08 8.70
C ASP A 513 -3.86 6.50 8.89
N ILE A 514 -3.48 6.81 10.13
CA ILE A 514 -2.08 7.11 10.46
C ILE A 514 -1.45 5.82 10.97
N LEU A 515 -0.47 5.33 10.22
CA LEU A 515 0.32 4.16 10.60
C LEU A 515 1.75 4.56 10.91
N ARG A 516 2.40 3.74 11.74
CA ARG A 516 3.85 3.75 11.96
C ARG A 516 4.48 2.55 11.26
N LYS A 517 5.80 2.59 11.04
CA LYS A 517 6.52 1.59 10.23
C LYS A 517 6.30 0.17 10.77
N GLY A 518 5.81 -0.73 9.92
CA GLY A 518 5.44 -2.11 10.26
C GLY A 518 4.07 -2.29 10.93
N GLY A 519 3.37 -1.20 11.26
CA GLY A 519 2.03 -1.23 11.88
C GLY A 519 0.92 -1.57 10.89
N ALA A 520 -0.30 -1.74 11.43
CA ALA A 520 -1.49 -2.07 10.67
C ALA A 520 -2.76 -1.34 11.14
N VAL A 521 -3.75 -1.32 10.25
CA VAL A 521 -5.12 -0.89 10.55
C VAL A 521 -6.12 -1.93 10.03
N TYR A 522 -7.20 -2.08 10.79
CA TYR A 522 -8.30 -2.99 10.50
C TYR A 522 -9.61 -2.21 10.32
N HIS A 523 -10.32 -2.44 9.21
CA HIS A 523 -11.66 -1.91 8.98
C HIS A 523 -12.65 -3.06 8.78
N ASP A 524 -13.66 -3.15 9.62
CA ASP A 524 -14.78 -4.07 9.44
C ASP A 524 -15.92 -3.37 8.69
N PHE A 525 -16.13 -3.75 7.44
CA PHE A 525 -17.26 -3.30 6.65
C PHE A 525 -18.43 -4.27 6.81
N TRP A 526 -19.43 -3.87 7.59
CA TRP A 526 -20.66 -4.60 7.83
C TRP A 526 -21.70 -4.24 6.77
N ALA A 527 -22.15 -5.22 5.98
CA ALA A 527 -23.22 -4.97 5.03
C ALA A 527 -24.49 -4.54 5.77
N LYS A 528 -25.11 -3.41 5.38
CA LYS A 528 -26.34 -2.94 6.02
C LYS A 528 -27.53 -3.79 5.57
N ALA A 529 -28.33 -4.26 6.54
CA ALA A 529 -29.57 -4.96 6.28
C ALA A 529 -30.48 -4.17 5.34
N GLN A 530 -31.09 -4.87 4.37
CA GLN A 530 -32.06 -4.32 3.42
C GLN A 530 -31.54 -3.15 2.54
N SER A 531 -30.23 -3.04 2.29
CA SER A 531 -29.67 -1.89 1.54
C SER A 531 -29.33 -2.13 0.07
N GLY A 532 -29.19 -3.38 -0.38
CA GLY A 532 -28.81 -3.73 -1.77
C GLY A 532 -29.99 -4.13 -2.68
N ASP A 533 -29.70 -4.86 -3.75
CA ASP A 533 -30.70 -5.31 -4.72
C ASP A 533 -31.56 -6.46 -4.15
N PRO A 534 -32.88 -6.26 -3.97
CA PRO A 534 -33.76 -7.27 -3.36
C PRO A 534 -33.88 -8.55 -4.19
N SER A 535 -33.61 -8.52 -5.50
CA SER A 535 -33.71 -9.70 -6.37
C SER A 535 -32.66 -10.77 -6.09
N CYS A 536 -31.54 -10.38 -5.47
CA CYS A 536 -30.46 -11.28 -5.05
C CYS A 536 -30.31 -11.35 -3.52
N GLY A 537 -31.35 -10.98 -2.76
CA GLY A 537 -31.30 -10.96 -1.29
C GLY A 537 -30.60 -9.72 -0.71
N TYR A 538 -30.83 -8.55 -1.31
CA TYR A 538 -30.23 -7.26 -0.94
C TYR A 538 -28.71 -7.21 -1.15
N CYS A 539 -28.22 -7.79 -2.24
CA CYS A 539 -26.79 -7.83 -2.55
C CYS A 539 -26.27 -6.54 -3.20
N SER A 540 -24.98 -6.29 -3.02
CA SER A 540 -24.21 -5.20 -3.63
C SER A 540 -22.81 -5.70 -4.00
N THR A 541 -21.99 -4.86 -4.62
CA THR A 541 -20.55 -5.14 -4.77
C THR A 541 -19.77 -4.12 -3.95
N LEU A 542 -18.95 -4.60 -3.02
CA LEU A 542 -18.01 -3.76 -2.27
C LEU A 542 -16.69 -3.65 -3.05
N LEU A 543 -16.23 -2.42 -3.23
CA LEU A 543 -15.00 -2.04 -3.89
C LEU A 543 -14.13 -1.30 -2.87
N VAL A 544 -12.90 -1.77 -2.68
CA VAL A 544 -11.93 -1.11 -1.82
C VAL A 544 -10.69 -0.84 -2.62
N ASP A 545 -10.41 0.43 -2.86
CA ASP A 545 -9.24 0.86 -3.58
C ASP A 545 -8.15 1.27 -2.59
N THR A 546 -7.01 0.60 -2.76
CA THR A 546 -5.79 0.75 -1.96
C THR A 546 -4.64 1.40 -2.73
N THR A 547 -4.85 1.76 -4.01
CA THR A 547 -3.88 2.39 -4.91
C THR A 547 -3.51 3.81 -4.55
N LYS A 548 -2.70 3.95 -3.51
CA LYS A 548 -2.01 5.21 -3.22
C LYS A 548 -0.57 5.01 -2.70
N ASP A 549 -0.03 3.78 -2.66
CA ASP A 549 1.27 3.57 -2.00
C ASP A 549 1.97 2.24 -2.33
N ASN A 550 3.26 2.27 -2.69
CA ASN A 550 4.08 1.07 -2.94
C ASN A 550 4.54 0.38 -1.65
N ASN A 551 4.46 1.07 -0.51
CA ASN A 551 4.85 0.57 0.80
C ASN A 551 3.64 0.08 1.60
N ARG A 552 2.54 -0.23 0.92
CA ARG A 552 1.31 -0.71 1.51
C ARG A 552 1.01 -2.11 1.00
N SER A 553 0.63 -3.00 1.91
CA SER A 553 0.01 -4.27 1.54
C SER A 553 -1.35 -4.38 2.21
N SER A 554 -2.34 -4.84 1.45
CA SER A 554 -3.72 -4.91 1.91
C SER A 554 -4.39 -6.21 1.46
N ALA A 555 -5.35 -6.67 2.25
CA ALA A 555 -6.23 -7.78 1.90
C ALA A 555 -7.59 -7.61 2.57
N ILE A 556 -8.64 -8.20 1.99
CA ILE A 556 -9.95 -8.31 2.63
C ILE A 556 -10.20 -9.75 3.06
N ILE A 557 -10.47 -9.95 4.34
CA ILE A 557 -11.00 -11.18 4.92
C ILE A 557 -12.52 -11.13 4.84
N ILE A 558 -13.14 -12.17 4.27
CA ILE A 558 -14.60 -12.25 4.15
C ILE A 558 -15.17 -13.21 5.20
N TRP A 559 -16.10 -12.69 6.00
CA TRP A 559 -16.83 -13.40 7.05
C TRP A 559 -18.30 -13.55 6.64
N SER A 560 -18.84 -14.78 6.73
CA SER A 560 -20.22 -15.08 6.36
C SER A 560 -20.81 -16.21 7.22
N PRO A 561 -22.01 -16.04 7.80
CA PRO A 561 -22.74 -17.09 8.53
C PRO A 561 -22.82 -18.42 7.80
N LYS A 562 -22.71 -19.51 8.58
CA LYS A 562 -22.91 -20.86 8.09
C LYS A 562 -24.40 -21.07 7.80
N GLY A 563 -24.79 -20.92 6.54
CA GLY A 563 -26.12 -21.24 6.05
C GLY A 563 -27.14 -20.10 6.12
N SER A 564 -27.40 -19.49 4.96
CA SER A 564 -28.53 -18.59 4.63
C SER A 564 -28.65 -17.23 5.36
N PRO A 565 -29.22 -16.20 4.70
CA PRO A 565 -29.51 -14.91 5.32
C PRO A 565 -30.50 -15.06 6.49
N GLY A 566 -30.15 -14.59 7.69
CA GLY A 566 -31.12 -14.40 8.78
C GLY A 566 -30.94 -15.22 10.07
N SER A 567 -29.93 -16.07 10.22
CA SER A 567 -29.55 -16.65 11.52
C SER A 567 -28.26 -16.00 12.04
N LEU A 568 -28.37 -15.24 13.14
CA LEU A 568 -27.25 -14.58 13.82
C LEU A 568 -26.41 -15.52 14.70
N ALA A 569 -26.71 -16.83 14.70
CA ALA A 569 -26.29 -17.71 15.79
C ALA A 569 -24.83 -18.21 15.72
N GLU A 570 -24.15 -18.12 14.56
CA GLU A 570 -22.71 -18.40 14.46
C GLU A 570 -22.15 -17.61 13.27
N TYR A 571 -21.47 -16.49 13.54
CA TYR A 571 -20.55 -15.87 12.59
C TYR A 571 -19.26 -16.71 12.55
N PRO A 572 -19.03 -17.56 11.53
CA PRO A 572 -18.04 -18.61 11.54
C PRO A 572 -16.89 -18.27 10.58
N THR A 573 -15.79 -18.99 10.76
CA THR A 573 -14.75 -19.33 9.78
C THR A 573 -14.64 -18.48 8.50
N ILE A 574 -13.45 -17.91 8.27
CA ILE A 574 -13.12 -17.16 7.05
C ILE A 574 -13.57 -17.94 5.80
N GLN A 575 -14.33 -17.27 4.94
CA GLN A 575 -14.73 -17.84 3.65
C GLN A 575 -13.58 -17.78 2.65
N THR A 576 -12.93 -16.61 2.54
CA THR A 576 -11.82 -16.37 1.63
C THR A 576 -11.07 -15.10 2.03
N VAL A 577 -9.86 -14.92 1.50
CA VAL A 577 -9.07 -13.69 1.57
C VAL A 577 -8.86 -13.18 0.15
N LYS A 578 -9.21 -11.92 -0.11
CA LYS A 578 -9.03 -11.27 -1.42
C LYS A 578 -7.91 -10.24 -1.38
N TYR A 579 -7.12 -10.24 -2.44
CA TYR A 579 -6.03 -9.30 -2.66
C TYR A 579 -6.38 -8.25 -3.71
N PRO A 580 -5.70 -7.09 -3.70
CA PRO A 580 -5.83 -6.10 -4.75
C PRO A 580 -5.45 -6.68 -6.12
N ASP A 581 -6.16 -6.28 -7.16
CA ASP A 581 -5.74 -6.54 -8.54
C ASP A 581 -4.50 -5.71 -8.92
N ALA A 582 -4.01 -5.83 -10.16
CA ALA A 582 -2.86 -5.05 -10.63
C ALA A 582 -3.09 -3.52 -10.59
N GLY A 583 -4.35 -3.09 -10.58
CA GLY A 583 -4.77 -1.70 -10.39
C GLY A 583 -5.17 -1.41 -8.94
N GLY A 584 -4.69 -2.21 -7.97
CA GLY A 584 -4.86 -2.12 -6.51
C GLY A 584 -6.30 -2.01 -6.00
N LEU A 585 -7.27 -2.47 -6.79
CA LEU A 585 -8.68 -2.56 -6.42
C LEU A 585 -9.00 -3.96 -5.87
N ILE A 586 -9.67 -4.02 -4.71
CA ILE A 586 -10.22 -5.25 -4.16
C ILE A 586 -11.73 -5.26 -4.40
N THR A 587 -12.24 -6.31 -5.06
CA THR A 587 -13.67 -6.45 -5.40
C THR A 587 -14.31 -7.61 -4.64
N VAL A 588 -15.33 -7.31 -3.83
CA VAL A 588 -16.16 -8.27 -3.10
C VAL A 588 -17.58 -8.26 -3.67
N SER A 589 -17.84 -9.18 -4.60
CA SER A 589 -19.17 -9.40 -5.18
C SER A 589 -20.13 -10.02 -4.18
N ASN A 590 -21.44 -9.81 -4.40
CA ASN A 590 -22.53 -10.34 -3.57
C ASN A 590 -22.44 -9.93 -2.09
N PHE A 591 -21.85 -8.77 -1.81
CA PHE A 591 -21.78 -8.20 -0.47
C PHE A 591 -23.18 -7.85 0.03
N ALA A 592 -23.70 -8.63 0.97
CA ALA A 592 -25.06 -8.56 1.48
C ALA A 592 -25.10 -8.85 2.98
N TYR A 593 -26.04 -8.26 3.71
CA TYR A 593 -26.23 -8.61 5.13
C TYR A 593 -26.53 -10.12 5.25
N PRO A 594 -25.89 -10.85 6.18
CA PRO A 594 -25.12 -10.36 7.33
C PRO A 594 -23.59 -10.32 7.14
N MET A 595 -23.06 -10.35 5.91
CA MET A 595 -21.61 -10.41 5.65
C MET A 595 -20.81 -9.26 6.29
N VAL A 596 -19.58 -9.59 6.69
CA VAL A 596 -18.55 -8.63 7.10
C VAL A 596 -17.31 -8.81 6.22
N ALA A 597 -16.78 -7.70 5.73
CA ALA A 597 -15.52 -7.66 4.99
C ALA A 597 -14.48 -6.88 5.81
N THR A 598 -13.49 -7.57 6.36
CA THR A 598 -12.42 -6.94 7.13
C THR A 598 -11.26 -6.61 6.22
N LEU A 599 -11.03 -5.32 5.96
CA LEU A 599 -9.80 -4.86 5.33
C LEU A 599 -8.67 -4.85 6.37
N VAL A 600 -7.60 -5.58 6.08
CA VAL A 600 -6.32 -5.49 6.77
C VAL A 600 -5.38 -4.68 5.89
N THR A 601 -4.77 -3.64 6.42
CA THR A 601 -3.75 -2.84 5.73
C THR A 601 -2.51 -2.72 6.62
N THR A 602 -1.34 -3.04 6.08
CA THR A 602 -0.05 -2.91 6.76
C THR A 602 0.89 -1.96 6.01
N TRP A 603 1.65 -1.17 6.76
CA TRP A 603 2.79 -0.42 6.22
C TRP A 603 4.01 -1.32 6.20
N THR A 604 4.50 -1.63 4.99
CA THR A 604 5.59 -2.60 4.80
C THR A 604 6.99 -2.02 4.94
N GLU A 605 7.15 -0.70 5.10
CA GLU A 605 8.43 -0.14 5.50
C GLU A 605 8.69 -0.39 6.98
N LEU A 606 9.96 -0.66 7.29
CA LEU A 606 10.45 -0.88 8.64
C LEU A 606 11.64 0.03 8.88
N ASP A 607 11.81 0.46 10.12
CA ASP A 607 13.03 1.12 10.58
C ASP A 607 13.79 0.18 11.49
N VAL A 608 15.12 0.20 11.41
CA VAL A 608 15.97 -0.59 12.31
C VAL A 608 16.02 0.02 13.71
N HIS A 609 15.65 1.29 13.89
CA HIS A 609 15.55 1.97 15.18
C HIS A 609 14.08 2.16 15.61
N SER A 610 13.72 1.66 16.79
CA SER A 610 12.37 1.77 17.35
C SER A 610 11.87 3.20 17.45
N GLN A 611 12.73 4.14 17.86
CA GLN A 611 12.34 5.53 18.00
C GLN A 611 12.08 6.20 16.65
N ASP A 612 12.92 5.94 15.65
CA ASP A 612 12.72 6.50 14.31
C ASP A 612 11.45 5.89 13.65
N ALA A 613 11.19 4.60 13.86
CA ALA A 613 9.92 3.97 13.47
C ALA A 613 8.71 4.62 14.15
N ALA A 614 8.84 4.95 15.44
CA ALA A 614 7.80 5.56 16.24
C ALA A 614 7.59 7.05 15.92
N GLU A 615 8.57 7.77 15.38
CA GLU A 615 8.48 9.23 15.15
C GLU A 615 8.18 9.61 13.71
N SER A 616 8.19 8.66 12.76
CA SER A 616 7.87 8.89 11.35
C SER A 616 6.52 8.27 10.93
N PRO A 617 5.35 8.81 11.35
CA PRO A 617 4.06 8.30 10.90
C PRO A 617 3.79 8.67 9.43
N LYS A 618 2.95 7.87 8.76
CA LYS A 618 2.42 8.15 7.42
C LYS A 618 0.91 7.99 7.40
N THR A 619 0.23 8.89 6.68
CA THR A 619 -1.21 8.79 6.43
C THR A 619 -1.47 7.95 5.18
N PHE A 620 -2.26 6.90 5.32
CA PHE A 620 -2.76 6.06 4.24
C PHE A 620 -4.22 6.38 3.97
N SER A 621 -4.56 6.62 2.70
CA SER A 621 -5.93 6.83 2.28
C SER A 621 -6.51 5.54 1.69
N THR A 622 -7.75 5.22 2.04
CA THR A 622 -8.49 4.07 1.51
C THR A 622 -9.83 4.54 0.98
N TYR A 623 -10.08 4.36 -0.31
CA TYR A 623 -11.40 4.64 -0.88
C TYR A 623 -12.23 3.37 -0.86
N MET A 624 -13.41 3.44 -0.26
CA MET A 624 -14.39 2.36 -0.23
C MET A 624 -15.65 2.81 -0.95
N GLU A 625 -16.23 1.93 -1.74
CA GLU A 625 -17.50 2.14 -2.43
C GLU A 625 -18.30 0.84 -2.47
N THR A 626 -19.62 0.96 -2.42
CA THR A 626 -20.53 -0.13 -2.77
C THR A 626 -21.35 0.24 -3.98
N THR A 627 -21.39 -0.65 -4.96
CA THR A 627 -22.21 -0.48 -6.18
C THR A 627 -23.42 -1.40 -6.14
N LEU A 628 -24.51 -0.96 -6.76
CA LEU A 628 -25.65 -1.82 -7.04
C LEU A 628 -25.43 -2.60 -8.34
N PRO A 629 -25.86 -3.87 -8.41
CA PRO A 629 -25.87 -4.62 -9.65
C PRO A 629 -26.57 -3.86 -10.78
N ILE A 630 -26.06 -4.01 -12.00
CA ILE A 630 -26.66 -3.37 -13.17
C ILE A 630 -27.95 -4.11 -13.52
N LYS A 631 -29.04 -3.36 -13.58
CA LYS A 631 -30.30 -3.86 -14.12
C LYS A 631 -30.35 -3.55 -15.62
N GLU A 632 -29.96 -4.52 -16.44
CA GLU A 632 -30.06 -4.38 -17.90
C GLU A 632 -31.51 -4.23 -18.33
N ARG A 633 -31.75 -3.28 -19.24
CA ARG A 633 -33.05 -3.14 -19.90
C ARG A 633 -33.25 -4.34 -20.83
N GLN A 634 -34.42 -4.96 -20.74
CA GLN A 634 -34.81 -6.05 -21.62
C GLN A 634 -35.57 -5.51 -22.84
N CYS A 635 -35.26 -6.02 -24.02
CA CYS A 635 -35.92 -5.67 -25.28
C CYS A 635 -35.80 -6.82 -26.28
N ALA A 636 -36.59 -6.81 -27.35
CA ALA A 636 -36.39 -7.69 -28.49
C ALA A 636 -35.24 -7.15 -29.36
N LEU A 637 -34.00 -7.53 -29.03
CA LEU A 637 -32.80 -7.06 -29.70
C LEU A 637 -32.77 -7.53 -31.17
N ARG A 638 -32.62 -6.60 -32.11
CA ARG A 638 -32.55 -6.88 -33.55
C ARG A 638 -31.24 -6.39 -34.12
N ALA A 639 -30.61 -7.21 -34.95
CA ALA A 639 -29.47 -6.79 -35.75
C ALA A 639 -29.90 -5.70 -36.74
N PRO A 640 -29.09 -4.65 -36.96
CA PRO A 640 -29.32 -3.72 -38.05
C PRO A 640 -29.34 -4.47 -39.39
N ASN A 641 -30.27 -4.11 -40.27
CA ASN A 641 -30.29 -4.56 -41.66
C ASN A 641 -30.44 -3.34 -42.57
N VAL A 642 -29.40 -2.98 -43.31
CA VAL A 642 -29.44 -1.80 -44.19
C VAL A 642 -30.22 -2.14 -45.45
N THR A 643 -31.39 -1.52 -45.62
CA THR A 643 -32.28 -1.76 -46.77
C THR A 643 -32.11 -0.72 -47.88
N SER A 644 -31.59 0.46 -47.55
CA SER A 644 -31.24 1.48 -48.53
C SER A 644 -30.10 2.35 -48.04
N LEU A 645 -29.31 2.85 -49.00
CA LEU A 645 -28.20 3.76 -48.81
C LEU A 645 -28.28 4.85 -49.89
N HIS A 646 -28.16 6.11 -49.48
CA HIS A 646 -28.19 7.27 -50.36
C HIS A 646 -27.05 8.22 -49.99
N LEU A 647 -26.08 8.37 -50.89
CA LEU A 647 -24.92 9.24 -50.71
C LEU A 647 -25.28 10.72 -50.94
N ASN A 648 -24.39 11.64 -50.58
CA ASN A 648 -24.55 13.08 -50.78
C ASN A 648 -25.87 13.60 -50.16
N ALA A 649 -26.20 13.10 -48.97
CA ALA A 649 -27.43 13.48 -48.28
C ALA A 649 -27.37 14.95 -47.85
N ALA A 650 -28.54 15.60 -47.74
CA ALA A 650 -28.59 16.94 -47.13
C ALA A 650 -28.03 16.89 -45.69
N PRO A 651 -27.22 17.88 -45.27
CA PRO A 651 -26.99 19.18 -45.92
C PRO A 651 -25.69 19.30 -46.75
N GLU A 652 -25.11 18.21 -47.29
CA GLU A 652 -23.81 18.27 -47.98
C GLU A 652 -23.72 19.35 -49.08
N ALA A 653 -24.72 19.39 -49.96
CA ALA A 653 -24.78 20.41 -51.02
C ALA A 653 -24.86 21.83 -50.46
N THR A 654 -25.53 22.04 -49.31
CA THR A 654 -25.61 23.33 -48.64
C THR A 654 -24.22 23.78 -48.15
N PHE A 655 -23.46 22.88 -47.54
CA PHE A 655 -22.08 23.17 -47.12
C PHE A 655 -21.15 23.42 -48.30
N ASN A 656 -21.24 22.62 -49.36
CA ASN A 656 -20.43 22.81 -50.57
C ASN A 656 -20.71 24.16 -51.24
N ASN A 657 -21.98 24.56 -51.33
CA ASN A 657 -22.37 25.85 -51.88
C ASN A 657 -21.89 27.01 -50.99
N TYR A 658 -22.00 26.87 -49.66
CA TYR A 658 -21.53 27.88 -48.72
C TYR A 658 -20.01 28.09 -48.81
N ALA A 659 -19.24 27.00 -48.86
CA ALA A 659 -17.78 27.02 -49.01
C ALA A 659 -17.34 27.71 -50.33
N ALA A 660 -18.10 27.52 -51.41
CA ALA A 660 -17.78 28.11 -52.71
C ALA A 660 -18.13 29.61 -52.81
N SER A 661 -19.01 30.13 -51.96
CA SER A 661 -19.61 31.46 -52.13
C SER A 661 -19.38 32.43 -50.97
N THR A 662 -18.83 31.98 -49.83
CA THR A 662 -18.70 32.81 -48.62
C THR A 662 -17.24 33.17 -48.36
N PRO A 663 -16.86 34.45 -48.44
CA PRO A 663 -15.48 34.85 -48.23
C PRO A 663 -14.96 34.56 -46.82
N ASP A 664 -15.64 34.99 -45.77
CA ASP A 664 -15.13 34.81 -44.40
C ASP A 664 -15.74 33.58 -43.70
N GLY A 665 -16.15 32.57 -44.49
CA GLY A 665 -16.91 31.41 -44.03
C GLY A 665 -16.11 30.12 -43.94
N TRP A 666 -16.70 29.12 -43.31
CA TRP A 666 -16.25 27.73 -43.35
C TRP A 666 -16.08 27.25 -44.80
N THR A 667 -14.93 26.65 -45.10
CA THR A 667 -14.65 26.01 -46.40
C THR A 667 -14.22 24.54 -46.28
N GLY A 668 -14.10 24.05 -45.05
CA GLY A 668 -13.73 22.69 -44.69
C GLY A 668 -13.49 22.57 -43.19
N GLY A 669 -13.76 21.41 -42.61
CA GLY A 669 -13.51 21.13 -41.20
C GLY A 669 -13.91 19.71 -40.82
N ASP A 670 -13.51 19.29 -39.63
CA ASP A 670 -13.71 17.95 -39.10
C ASP A 670 -14.55 17.95 -37.79
N SER A 671 -14.71 16.77 -37.21
CA SER A 671 -15.69 16.41 -36.17
C SER A 671 -17.15 16.43 -36.62
N THR A 672 -17.68 17.56 -37.11
CA THR A 672 -19.03 17.66 -37.72
C THR A 672 -20.20 17.25 -36.80
N TYR A 673 -20.13 17.43 -35.48
CA TYR A 673 -21.30 17.16 -34.60
C TYR A 673 -22.46 18.13 -34.88
N SER A 674 -23.69 17.77 -34.48
CA SER A 674 -24.86 18.65 -34.66
C SER A 674 -25.84 18.68 -33.51
N VAL A 675 -26.29 19.88 -33.16
CA VAL A 675 -27.27 20.14 -32.10
C VAL A 675 -28.43 20.96 -32.64
N LYS A 676 -29.65 20.46 -32.50
CA LYS A 676 -30.87 21.19 -32.87
C LYS A 676 -31.28 22.13 -31.74
N LEU A 677 -31.47 23.40 -32.07
CA LEU A 677 -31.93 24.43 -31.14
C LEU A 677 -33.46 24.46 -30.99
N PRO A 678 -33.97 25.02 -29.89
CA PRO A 678 -35.42 25.14 -29.69
C PRO A 678 -36.12 26.01 -30.75
N ASP A 679 -35.39 26.95 -31.36
CA ASP A 679 -35.89 27.83 -32.43
C ASP A 679 -35.84 27.18 -33.84
N GLY A 680 -35.43 25.92 -33.92
CA GLY A 680 -35.36 25.16 -35.17
C GLY A 680 -34.04 25.26 -35.93
N ARG A 681 -33.12 26.15 -35.53
CA ARG A 681 -31.75 26.18 -36.09
C ARG A 681 -30.98 24.92 -35.71
N ILE A 682 -29.95 24.60 -36.50
CA ILE A 682 -29.00 23.54 -36.18
C ILE A 682 -27.61 24.18 -36.01
N ILE A 683 -26.97 23.92 -34.89
CA ILE A 683 -25.55 24.25 -34.70
C ILE A 683 -24.74 23.04 -35.12
N TRP A 684 -23.79 23.25 -36.00
CA TRP A 684 -22.76 22.29 -36.37
C TRP A 684 -21.47 22.64 -35.64
N LEU A 685 -20.87 21.65 -34.99
CA LEU A 685 -19.70 21.79 -34.15
C LEU A 685 -18.51 21.18 -34.87
N PHE A 686 -17.53 22.01 -35.20
CA PHE A 686 -16.33 21.61 -35.92
C PHE A 686 -15.10 21.77 -35.06
N SER A 687 -14.16 20.84 -35.21
CA SER A 687 -12.79 20.99 -34.73
C SER A 687 -12.00 21.83 -35.74
N ASP A 688 -10.82 21.38 -36.16
CA ASP A 688 -9.94 22.14 -37.04
C ASP A 688 -10.71 22.53 -38.32
N THR A 689 -10.77 23.84 -38.60
CA THR A 689 -11.64 24.43 -39.61
C THR A 689 -10.86 25.39 -40.51
N TRP A 690 -10.93 25.16 -41.82
CA TRP A 690 -10.46 26.11 -42.82
C TRP A 690 -11.49 27.21 -43.09
N LEU A 691 -11.01 28.45 -43.06
CA LEU A 691 -11.79 29.63 -43.40
C LEU A 691 -11.43 30.12 -44.82
N GLY A 692 -12.44 30.64 -45.51
CA GLY A 692 -12.32 31.15 -46.87
C GLY A 692 -11.62 32.52 -46.96
N PRO A 693 -11.68 33.17 -48.15
CA PRO A 693 -12.34 32.68 -49.37
C PRO A 693 -11.55 31.55 -50.05
N LEU A 694 -12.23 30.78 -50.89
CA LEU A 694 -11.56 30.00 -51.93
C LEU A 694 -11.17 30.92 -53.11
N ASN A 695 -10.14 30.52 -53.87
CA ASN A 695 -9.77 31.19 -55.11
C ASN A 695 -10.88 31.03 -56.16
N ALA A 696 -10.89 31.89 -57.18
CA ALA A 696 -11.88 31.85 -58.26
C ALA A 696 -11.90 30.54 -59.05
N ASN A 697 -10.78 29.80 -59.09
CA ASN A 697 -10.67 28.47 -59.68
C ASN A 697 -11.05 27.33 -58.72
N GLY A 698 -11.53 27.65 -57.51
CA GLY A 698 -11.97 26.69 -56.50
C GLY A 698 -10.86 26.14 -55.59
N THR A 699 -9.59 26.50 -55.79
CA THR A 699 -8.48 26.07 -54.91
C THR A 699 -8.41 26.90 -53.63
N ARG A 700 -7.73 26.41 -52.59
CA ARG A 700 -7.54 27.14 -51.33
C ARG A 700 -6.21 27.91 -51.35
N PRO A 701 -6.19 29.21 -51.01
CA PRO A 701 -4.93 29.97 -50.93
C PRO A 701 -4.07 29.44 -49.77
N THR A 702 -2.74 29.49 -49.93
CA THR A 702 -1.80 29.06 -48.87
C THR A 702 -1.81 29.94 -47.62
N THR A 703 -2.47 31.11 -47.70
CA THR A 703 -2.72 32.02 -46.59
C THR A 703 -4.07 31.78 -45.89
N ALA A 704 -4.85 30.78 -46.32
CA ALA A 704 -6.14 30.47 -45.69
C ALA A 704 -5.93 30.19 -44.19
N PRO A 705 -6.77 30.72 -43.30
CA PRO A 705 -6.67 30.40 -41.87
C PRO A 705 -7.19 28.99 -41.57
N LEU A 706 -6.47 28.25 -40.72
CA LEU A 706 -6.93 27.02 -40.07
C LEU A 706 -7.07 27.30 -38.56
N VAL A 707 -8.28 27.20 -38.02
CA VAL A 707 -8.58 27.45 -36.60
C VAL A 707 -9.11 26.20 -35.92
N ASN A 708 -8.75 25.97 -34.65
CA ASN A 708 -8.92 24.64 -34.03
C ASN A 708 -10.35 24.20 -33.70
N ASN A 709 -11.29 25.14 -33.63
CA ASN A 709 -12.70 24.82 -33.45
C ASN A 709 -13.58 26.01 -33.85
N THR A 710 -14.72 25.71 -34.45
CA THR A 710 -15.72 26.68 -34.89
C THR A 710 -17.14 26.12 -34.73
N PHE A 711 -18.13 27.01 -34.85
CA PHE A 711 -19.51 26.59 -35.07
C PHE A 711 -19.99 27.06 -36.45
N VAL A 712 -20.86 26.28 -37.08
CA VAL A 712 -21.66 26.74 -38.22
C VAL A 712 -23.12 26.63 -37.85
N VAL A 713 -23.84 27.75 -37.86
CA VAL A 713 -25.28 27.76 -37.57
C VAL A 713 -26.04 27.68 -38.88
N GLN A 714 -26.89 26.67 -39.00
CA GLN A 714 -27.80 26.46 -40.10
C GLN A 714 -29.21 26.96 -39.74
N ASN A 715 -29.76 27.84 -40.59
CA ASN A 715 -31.14 28.27 -40.57
C ASN A 715 -31.77 28.04 -41.95
N GLY A 716 -32.55 26.97 -42.10
CA GLY A 716 -32.99 26.49 -43.40
C GLY A 716 -31.79 26.11 -44.28
N ASN A 717 -31.64 26.79 -45.41
CA ASN A 717 -30.50 26.62 -46.33
C ASN A 717 -29.38 27.66 -46.14
N SER A 718 -29.52 28.57 -45.18
CA SER A 718 -28.50 29.56 -44.86
C SER A 718 -27.55 29.02 -43.78
N LEU A 719 -26.25 29.20 -43.97
CA LEU A 719 -25.21 28.89 -43.00
C LEU A 719 -24.53 30.18 -42.52
N THR A 720 -24.03 30.17 -41.28
CA THR A 720 -23.22 31.27 -40.74
C THR A 720 -22.13 30.69 -39.86
N THR A 721 -20.87 31.03 -40.15
CA THR A 721 -19.71 30.58 -39.36
C THR A 721 -19.48 31.50 -38.16
N TYR A 722 -19.29 30.88 -37.00
CA TYR A 722 -18.91 31.51 -35.75
C TYR A 722 -17.51 31.04 -35.39
N HIS A 723 -16.64 32.00 -35.14
CA HIS A 723 -15.29 31.81 -34.66
C HIS A 723 -14.95 32.96 -33.69
N GLY A 724 -13.92 32.77 -32.88
CA GLY A 724 -13.35 33.82 -32.04
C GLY A 724 -12.52 34.82 -32.84
N GLY A 725 -12.05 35.89 -32.19
CA GLY A 725 -11.23 36.90 -32.85
C GLY A 725 -12.01 37.78 -33.83
N THR A 726 -11.36 38.20 -34.92
CA THR A 726 -11.93 39.09 -35.94
C THR A 726 -11.83 38.45 -37.34
N ALA A 727 -12.50 39.00 -38.35
CA ALA A 727 -12.40 38.47 -39.72
C ALA A 727 -10.95 38.43 -40.25
N GLY A 728 -10.15 39.48 -39.99
CA GLY A 728 -8.74 39.54 -40.42
C GLY A 728 -7.76 38.78 -39.53
N ALA A 729 -8.20 38.29 -38.37
CA ALA A 729 -7.39 37.51 -37.43
C ALA A 729 -8.31 36.53 -36.68
N PRO A 730 -8.83 35.51 -37.38
CA PRO A 730 -9.76 34.56 -36.78
C PRO A 730 -9.06 33.70 -35.75
N ARG A 731 -9.79 33.30 -34.71
CA ARG A 731 -9.33 32.44 -33.63
C ARG A 731 -10.36 31.34 -33.39
N ALA A 732 -9.92 30.24 -32.77
CA ALA A 732 -10.83 29.24 -32.25
C ALA A 732 -11.83 29.87 -31.25
N ILE A 733 -13.05 29.30 -31.16
CA ILE A 733 -14.04 29.72 -30.16
C ILE A 733 -13.52 29.37 -28.75
N MET A 734 -13.02 28.16 -28.58
CA MET A 734 -12.22 27.71 -27.45
C MET A 734 -10.75 27.81 -27.82
N GLY A 735 -10.12 28.91 -27.39
CA GLY A 735 -8.71 29.17 -27.61
C GLY A 735 -7.80 28.26 -26.76
N PRO A 736 -6.51 28.13 -27.15
CA PRO A 736 -5.56 27.31 -26.43
C PRO A 736 -5.18 27.93 -25.07
N THR A 737 -4.77 27.09 -24.12
CA THR A 737 -4.30 27.54 -22.80
C THR A 737 -2.80 27.89 -22.77
N SER A 738 -2.06 27.46 -23.78
CA SER A 738 -0.62 27.69 -23.95
C SER A 738 -0.26 27.71 -25.44
N THR A 739 1.01 27.96 -25.76
CA THR A 739 1.51 27.91 -27.15
C THR A 739 1.64 26.50 -27.71
N THR A 740 1.49 25.46 -26.88
CA THR A 740 1.66 24.05 -27.26
C THR A 740 0.39 23.22 -27.07
N THR A 741 -0.73 23.86 -26.74
CA THR A 741 -2.02 23.19 -26.55
C THR A 741 -3.04 23.67 -27.56
N TRP A 742 -4.07 22.86 -27.79
CA TRP A 742 -5.28 23.23 -28.55
C TRP A 742 -6.45 22.38 -28.07
N PHE A 743 -7.66 22.78 -28.47
CA PHE A 743 -8.88 22.05 -28.20
C PHE A 743 -9.51 21.54 -29.48
N TRP A 744 -9.76 20.23 -29.52
CA TRP A 744 -10.74 19.65 -30.44
C TRP A 744 -12.09 19.52 -29.73
N ILE A 745 -13.16 19.63 -30.52
CA ILE A 745 -14.52 19.57 -30.02
C ILE A 745 -15.02 18.13 -29.96
N GLY A 746 -15.67 17.78 -28.86
CA GLY A 746 -16.49 16.59 -28.76
C GLY A 746 -17.96 16.91 -29.07
N ASP A 747 -18.82 15.96 -28.77
CA ASP A 747 -20.26 16.12 -28.93
C ASP A 747 -20.81 17.19 -27.96
N GLY A 748 -22.00 17.70 -28.31
CA GLY A 748 -22.67 18.75 -27.56
C GLY A 748 -24.17 18.48 -27.43
N HIS A 749 -24.80 19.11 -26.43
CA HIS A 749 -26.25 19.03 -26.23
C HIS A 749 -26.79 20.31 -25.59
N LEU A 750 -28.10 20.38 -25.37
CA LEU A 750 -28.73 21.47 -24.64
C LEU A 750 -28.85 21.12 -23.16
N SER A 751 -28.41 22.03 -22.29
CA SER A 751 -28.52 21.90 -20.85
C SER A 751 -28.85 23.27 -20.23
N GLY A 752 -29.91 23.36 -19.43
CA GLY A 752 -30.34 24.61 -18.79
C GLY A 752 -30.61 25.78 -19.75
N GLY A 753 -31.03 25.49 -20.99
CA GLY A 753 -31.27 26.51 -22.02
C GLY A 753 -30.00 27.04 -22.71
N LYS A 754 -28.84 26.42 -22.46
CA LYS A 754 -27.55 26.73 -23.09
C LYS A 754 -27.09 25.57 -23.98
N LEU A 755 -26.23 25.86 -24.94
CA LEU A 755 -25.46 24.82 -25.62
C LEU A 755 -24.30 24.46 -24.69
N GLN A 756 -24.20 23.18 -24.32
CA GLN A 756 -23.08 22.65 -23.57
C GLN A 756 -22.29 21.72 -24.50
N ALA A 757 -21.05 22.08 -24.80
CA ALA A 757 -20.17 21.36 -25.72
C ALA A 757 -18.93 20.84 -24.98
N VAL A 758 -18.61 19.57 -25.19
CA VAL A 758 -17.39 18.97 -24.63
C VAL A 758 -16.20 19.36 -25.51
N TYR A 759 -15.05 19.60 -24.89
CA TYR A 759 -13.78 19.82 -25.58
C TYR A 759 -12.69 18.96 -24.96
N GLN A 760 -11.80 18.46 -25.81
CA GLN A 760 -10.64 17.67 -25.45
C GLN A 760 -9.40 18.52 -25.73
N GLU A 761 -8.63 18.80 -24.68
CA GLU A 761 -7.36 19.50 -24.81
C GLU A 761 -6.25 18.51 -25.17
N TYR A 762 -5.44 18.89 -26.15
CA TYR A 762 -4.25 18.14 -26.55
C TYR A 762 -3.00 18.97 -26.32
N LEU A 763 -1.90 18.30 -25.99
CA LEU A 763 -0.59 18.89 -25.74
C LEU A 763 0.43 18.35 -26.74
N LYS A 764 1.09 19.25 -27.48
CA LYS A 764 2.28 18.94 -28.30
C LYS A 764 3.51 18.79 -27.42
N PHE A 765 4.23 17.68 -27.58
CA PHE A 765 5.48 17.42 -26.85
C PHE A 765 6.71 17.27 -27.75
N GLY A 766 6.53 17.25 -29.07
CA GLY A 766 7.63 17.10 -30.04
C GLY A 766 7.32 17.71 -31.41
N PRO A 767 8.28 17.70 -32.35
CA PRO A 767 8.14 18.35 -33.66
C PRO A 767 7.29 17.55 -34.66
N GLY A 768 7.15 16.23 -34.48
CA GLY A 768 6.41 15.34 -35.36
C GLY A 768 4.90 15.65 -35.40
N SER A 769 4.24 15.26 -36.49
CA SER A 769 2.80 15.45 -36.69
C SER A 769 1.94 14.71 -35.67
N TRP A 770 2.48 13.64 -35.08
CA TRP A 770 1.82 12.80 -34.08
C TRP A 770 2.43 12.96 -32.67
N ASP A 771 3.34 13.91 -32.47
CA ASP A 771 3.99 14.16 -31.18
C ASP A 771 3.08 14.98 -30.26
N PHE A 772 1.86 14.50 -30.06
CA PHE A 772 0.88 15.07 -29.17
C PHE A 772 0.14 14.00 -28.39
N ARG A 773 -0.46 14.39 -27.27
CA ARG A 773 -1.23 13.49 -26.42
C ARG A 773 -2.42 14.21 -25.82
N PHE A 774 -3.44 13.43 -25.47
CA PHE A 774 -4.55 13.89 -24.64
C PHE A 774 -4.02 14.54 -23.36
N ASN A 775 -4.59 15.69 -22.97
CA ASN A 775 -4.21 16.44 -21.78
C ASN A 775 -5.35 16.46 -20.75
N ARG A 776 -6.54 16.91 -21.13
CA ARG A 776 -7.74 16.92 -20.27
C ARG A 776 -9.03 17.13 -21.05
N ASN A 777 -10.15 16.82 -20.41
CA ASN A 777 -11.50 17.14 -20.87
C ASN A 777 -12.01 18.41 -20.18
N VAL A 778 -12.74 19.24 -20.92
CA VAL A 778 -13.49 20.38 -20.38
C VAL A 778 -14.89 20.42 -21.01
N VAL A 779 -15.80 21.13 -20.37
CA VAL A 779 -17.12 21.43 -20.92
C VAL A 779 -17.35 22.93 -20.93
N ALA A 780 -17.82 23.45 -22.07
CA ALA A 780 -18.07 24.86 -22.26
C ALA A 780 -19.56 25.12 -22.51
N ASP A 781 -20.11 26.07 -21.75
CA ASP A 781 -21.48 26.53 -21.90
C ASP A 781 -21.53 27.77 -22.79
N PHE A 782 -22.45 27.81 -23.74
CA PHE A 782 -22.70 28.93 -24.64
C PHE A 782 -24.15 29.38 -24.55
N ASP A 783 -24.36 30.69 -24.46
CA ASP A 783 -25.70 31.26 -24.61
C ASP A 783 -26.15 31.13 -26.07
N LEU A 784 -27.39 30.70 -26.30
CA LEU A 784 -27.91 30.48 -27.66
C LEU A 784 -28.01 31.76 -28.51
N GLY A 785 -27.96 32.92 -27.85
CA GLY A 785 -27.90 34.24 -28.48
C GLY A 785 -26.47 34.70 -28.81
N ASN A 786 -25.43 34.13 -28.19
CA ASN A 786 -24.04 34.46 -28.46
C ASN A 786 -23.16 33.21 -28.42
N LEU A 787 -22.89 32.66 -29.60
CA LEU A 787 -22.09 31.44 -29.78
C LEU A 787 -20.60 31.73 -30.03
N ARG A 788 -20.13 32.99 -29.94
CA ARG A 788 -18.72 33.34 -30.22
C ARG A 788 -17.80 33.13 -29.03
N THR A 789 -18.34 33.02 -27.82
CA THR A 789 -17.54 32.94 -26.60
C THR A 789 -18.32 32.15 -25.55
N PRO A 790 -17.69 31.19 -24.85
CA PRO A 790 -18.37 30.48 -23.79
C PRO A 790 -18.63 31.43 -22.62
N VAL A 791 -19.79 31.27 -21.99
CA VAL A 791 -20.13 31.99 -20.75
C VAL A 791 -19.54 31.32 -19.52
N ARG A 792 -19.19 30.05 -19.63
CA ARG A 792 -18.54 29.27 -18.57
C ARG A 792 -17.78 28.10 -19.19
N VAL A 793 -16.60 27.79 -18.62
CA VAL A 793 -15.84 26.57 -18.92
C VAL A 793 -15.57 25.87 -17.60
N ARG A 794 -15.76 24.55 -17.56
CA ARG A 794 -15.57 23.71 -16.37
C ARG A 794 -14.73 22.50 -16.73
N ASP A 795 -13.84 22.09 -15.83
CA ASP A 795 -13.09 20.85 -16.00
C ASP A 795 -14.03 19.65 -15.94
N LEU A 796 -13.74 18.65 -16.76
CA LEU A 796 -14.37 17.32 -16.70
C LEU A 796 -13.35 16.27 -16.23
N PRO A 797 -13.82 15.09 -15.79
CA PRO A 797 -12.93 13.99 -15.43
C PRO A 797 -11.90 13.68 -16.52
N SER A 798 -10.66 13.45 -16.11
CA SER A 798 -9.51 13.27 -17.01
C SER A 798 -8.42 12.36 -16.42
N ALA A 799 -8.60 11.87 -15.20
CA ALA A 799 -7.55 11.19 -14.44
C ALA A 799 -7.21 9.80 -15.02
N SER A 800 -8.11 9.23 -15.83
CA SER A 800 -7.88 7.95 -16.52
C SER A 800 -7.28 8.08 -17.91
N GLY A 801 -7.06 9.31 -18.41
CA GLY A 801 -6.58 9.55 -19.77
C GLY A 801 -7.63 9.30 -20.87
N VAL A 802 -8.88 9.04 -20.50
CA VAL A 802 -9.99 8.82 -21.44
C VAL A 802 -10.43 10.16 -22.05
N ALA A 803 -10.47 10.21 -23.38
CA ALA A 803 -11.05 11.33 -24.12
C ALA A 803 -12.58 11.22 -24.07
N TRP A 804 -13.22 11.91 -23.12
CA TRP A 804 -14.68 11.91 -22.95
C TRP A 804 -15.34 12.86 -23.95
N GLY A 805 -16.58 12.56 -24.35
CA GLY A 805 -17.34 13.37 -25.29
C GLY A 805 -17.29 12.89 -26.74
N SER A 806 -16.82 11.67 -27.00
CA SER A 806 -16.91 11.03 -28.32
C SER A 806 -18.35 10.90 -28.82
N ALA A 807 -19.30 10.76 -27.90
CA ALA A 807 -20.74 10.86 -28.11
C ALA A 807 -21.43 11.28 -26.81
N LEU A 808 -22.60 11.91 -26.93
CA LEU A 808 -23.52 12.16 -25.83
C LEU A 808 -24.90 11.58 -26.16
N LEU A 809 -25.51 10.92 -25.17
CA LEU A 809 -26.94 10.56 -25.22
C LEU A 809 -27.66 11.29 -24.09
N PRO A 810 -28.36 12.41 -24.38
CA PRO A 810 -29.03 13.23 -23.37
C PRO A 810 -30.08 12.47 -22.55
N ALA A 811 -30.34 12.90 -21.32
CA ALA A 811 -31.31 12.28 -20.41
C ALA A 811 -32.72 12.18 -20.99
N SER A 812 -33.11 13.17 -21.80
CA SER A 812 -34.38 13.18 -22.54
C SER A 812 -34.53 12.04 -23.56
N ARG A 813 -33.43 11.39 -23.94
CA ARG A 813 -33.38 10.32 -24.95
C ARG A 813 -32.90 8.99 -24.39
N SER A 814 -32.34 8.97 -23.18
CA SER A 814 -31.81 7.76 -22.55
C SER A 814 -32.91 6.84 -22.01
N GLY A 815 -34.09 7.36 -21.69
CA GLY A 815 -35.21 6.60 -21.13
C GLY A 815 -35.11 6.32 -19.62
N ASP A 816 -34.03 6.77 -18.96
CA ASP A 816 -33.79 6.58 -17.52
C ASP A 816 -33.41 7.87 -16.78
N GLY A 817 -33.39 9.01 -17.47
CA GLY A 817 -33.10 10.32 -16.88
C GLY A 817 -31.61 10.63 -16.68
N TYR A 818 -30.72 9.81 -17.24
CA TYR A 818 -29.27 10.05 -17.24
C TYR A 818 -28.76 10.50 -18.60
N THR A 819 -27.89 11.51 -18.63
CA THR A 819 -27.07 11.76 -19.81
C THR A 819 -25.90 10.79 -19.80
N TYR A 820 -25.78 9.98 -20.85
CA TYR A 820 -24.62 9.11 -21.05
C TYR A 820 -23.53 9.85 -21.81
N ILE A 821 -22.31 9.73 -21.31
CA ILE A 821 -21.10 10.30 -21.89
C ILE A 821 -20.22 9.14 -22.32
N TYR A 822 -19.92 9.09 -23.60
CA TYR A 822 -19.07 8.07 -24.17
C TYR A 822 -17.68 8.65 -24.43
N GLY A 823 -16.65 7.84 -24.23
CA GLY A 823 -15.27 8.24 -24.43
C GLY A 823 -14.43 7.11 -25.00
N VAL A 824 -13.17 7.43 -25.32
CA VAL A 824 -12.23 6.49 -25.91
C VAL A 824 -10.95 6.43 -25.10
N ASP A 825 -10.55 5.20 -24.78
CA ASP A 825 -9.20 4.82 -24.39
C ASP A 825 -8.42 4.63 -25.70
N ASP A 826 -7.65 5.65 -26.06
CA ASP A 826 -7.14 5.85 -27.42
C ASP A 826 -5.86 5.05 -27.70
N SER A 827 -5.73 4.62 -28.95
CA SER A 827 -4.62 3.80 -29.45
C SER A 827 -4.59 3.92 -30.97
N PRO A 828 -3.44 3.74 -31.66
CA PRO A 828 -3.38 3.80 -33.12
C PRO A 828 -4.40 2.88 -33.82
N THR A 829 -4.59 1.67 -33.28
CA THR A 829 -5.62 0.70 -33.67
C THR A 829 -6.26 0.08 -32.43
N HIS A 830 -7.37 -0.64 -32.60
CA HIS A 830 -8.10 -1.32 -31.52
C HIS A 830 -8.49 -0.42 -30.34
N LYS A 831 -8.77 0.85 -30.62
CA LYS A 831 -9.33 1.83 -29.68
C LYS A 831 -10.54 1.25 -28.93
N GLN A 832 -10.67 1.62 -27.65
CA GLN A 832 -11.64 1.00 -26.76
C GLN A 832 -12.63 2.00 -26.18
N MET A 833 -13.91 1.63 -26.17
CA MET A 833 -15.00 2.44 -25.66
C MET A 833 -15.04 2.42 -24.13
N ARG A 834 -15.24 3.60 -23.53
CA ARG A 834 -15.55 3.81 -22.11
C ARG A 834 -16.89 4.54 -22.00
N ILE A 835 -17.62 4.29 -20.92
CA ILE A 835 -18.96 4.86 -20.70
C ILE A 835 -19.03 5.46 -19.30
N ALA A 836 -19.53 6.70 -19.23
CA ALA A 836 -19.92 7.38 -18.01
C ALA A 836 -21.35 7.91 -18.14
N ARG A 837 -21.93 8.38 -17.03
CA ARG A 837 -23.22 9.05 -17.02
C ARG A 837 -23.29 10.11 -15.92
N VAL A 838 -24.16 11.09 -16.11
CA VAL A 838 -24.61 12.03 -15.07
C VAL A 838 -26.13 12.01 -14.99
N GLN A 839 -26.69 12.21 -13.80
CA GLN A 839 -28.14 12.38 -13.68
C GLN A 839 -28.55 13.76 -14.24
N GLY A 840 -29.58 13.79 -15.07
CA GLY A 840 -29.98 15.01 -15.79
C GLY A 840 -29.02 15.36 -16.94
N ASP A 841 -28.95 16.64 -17.29
CA ASP A 841 -28.26 17.11 -18.50
C ASP A 841 -27.04 18.01 -18.22
N ASP A 842 -26.66 18.35 -16.97
CA ASP A 842 -25.46 19.20 -16.74
C ASP A 842 -24.21 18.36 -16.48
N LEU A 843 -23.33 18.26 -17.48
CA LEU A 843 -22.07 17.51 -17.38
C LEU A 843 -21.06 18.17 -16.43
N GLY A 844 -21.10 19.50 -16.28
CA GLY A 844 -20.09 20.26 -15.52
C GLY A 844 -20.39 20.37 -14.03
N SER A 845 -21.61 20.06 -13.58
CA SER A 845 -21.94 19.96 -12.15
C SER A 845 -22.60 18.64 -11.76
N GLY A 846 -22.91 17.79 -12.74
CA GLY A 846 -23.47 16.46 -12.50
C GLY A 846 -22.48 15.55 -11.80
N THR A 847 -22.99 14.65 -10.97
CA THR A 847 -22.18 13.61 -10.34
C THR A 847 -21.90 12.51 -11.36
N TRP A 848 -20.65 12.43 -11.82
CA TRP A 848 -20.23 11.41 -12.78
C TRP A 848 -20.22 10.02 -12.17
N GLN A 849 -20.78 9.09 -12.91
CA GLN A 849 -20.80 7.67 -12.63
C GLN A 849 -20.20 6.91 -13.81
N TYR A 850 -19.30 5.98 -13.55
CA TYR A 850 -18.53 5.25 -14.56
C TYR A 850 -19.00 3.81 -14.63
N TYR A 851 -19.14 3.31 -15.85
CA TYR A 851 -19.64 1.98 -16.09
C TYR A 851 -18.56 0.93 -15.79
N THR A 852 -18.95 -0.08 -15.01
CA THR A 852 -18.11 -1.22 -14.62
C THR A 852 -18.92 -2.51 -14.74
N PRO A 853 -18.28 -3.69 -14.76
CA PRO A 853 -19.00 -4.97 -14.79
C PRO A 853 -19.89 -5.23 -13.55
N TRP A 854 -19.70 -4.49 -12.46
CA TRP A 854 -20.38 -4.70 -11.17
C TRP A 854 -21.33 -3.56 -10.78
N GLY A 855 -21.49 -2.54 -11.62
CA GLY A 855 -22.29 -1.37 -11.28
C GLY A 855 -21.76 -0.06 -11.82
N TRP A 856 -22.39 1.03 -11.37
CA TRP A 856 -21.94 2.39 -11.59
C TRP A 856 -21.05 2.83 -10.44
N SER A 857 -19.78 3.14 -10.73
CA SER A 857 -18.81 3.62 -9.75
C SER A 857 -18.68 5.14 -9.81
N PHE A 858 -18.38 5.81 -8.69
CA PHE A 858 -18.04 7.22 -8.65
C PHE A 858 -16.57 7.51 -9.00
N ARG A 859 -15.76 6.49 -9.24
CA ARG A 859 -14.35 6.64 -9.59
C ARG A 859 -14.06 6.35 -11.05
N GLU A 860 -13.41 7.31 -11.70
CA GLU A 860 -13.06 7.23 -13.11
C GLU A 860 -12.14 6.03 -13.42
N GLN A 861 -11.18 5.76 -12.53
CA GLN A 861 -10.23 4.65 -12.68
C GLN A 861 -10.90 3.26 -12.67
N ASN A 862 -12.11 3.17 -12.12
CA ASN A 862 -12.88 1.93 -12.08
C ASN A 862 -13.64 1.66 -13.38
N ALA A 863 -13.76 2.64 -14.28
CA ALA A 863 -14.34 2.42 -15.60
C ALA A 863 -13.66 1.20 -16.26
N ARG A 864 -14.36 0.50 -17.15
CA ARG A 864 -13.79 -0.61 -17.93
C ARG A 864 -14.09 -0.44 -19.41
N ASN A 865 -13.20 -0.98 -20.24
CA ASN A 865 -13.37 -1.01 -21.70
C ASN A 865 -14.55 -1.93 -22.07
N THR A 866 -15.53 -1.41 -22.81
CA THR A 866 -16.80 -2.11 -23.10
C THR A 866 -16.94 -2.61 -24.53
N LEU A 867 -16.24 -2.00 -25.49
CA LEU A 867 -16.23 -2.38 -26.90
C LEU A 867 -14.89 -1.99 -27.52
N THR A 868 -14.29 -2.88 -28.31
CA THR A 868 -13.04 -2.64 -29.03
C THR A 868 -13.32 -2.37 -30.51
N GLY A 869 -12.51 -1.51 -31.15
CA GLY A 869 -12.64 -1.19 -32.57
C GLY A 869 -13.53 0.03 -32.84
N ILE A 870 -13.65 0.94 -31.88
CA ILE A 870 -14.47 2.16 -31.97
C ILE A 870 -13.61 3.38 -32.39
N ALA A 871 -14.12 4.28 -33.21
CA ALA A 871 -13.40 5.50 -33.59
C ALA A 871 -13.39 6.53 -32.44
N ASN A 872 -12.61 7.61 -32.57
CA ASN A 872 -12.55 8.68 -31.56
C ASN A 872 -13.88 9.44 -31.43
N GLU A 873 -14.68 9.43 -32.50
CA GLU A 873 -16.00 10.01 -32.54
C GLU A 873 -16.97 8.99 -33.15
N TYR A 874 -18.13 8.85 -32.53
CA TYR A 874 -19.18 7.91 -32.90
C TYR A 874 -20.52 8.42 -32.39
N SER A 875 -21.57 7.60 -32.49
CA SER A 875 -22.89 7.98 -31.98
C SER A 875 -23.59 6.81 -31.34
N VAL A 876 -24.39 7.10 -30.31
CA VAL A 876 -25.37 6.19 -29.73
C VAL A 876 -26.74 6.87 -29.76
N THR A 877 -27.72 6.25 -30.41
CA THR A 877 -29.06 6.82 -30.57
C THR A 877 -30.14 5.77 -30.30
N PRO A 878 -31.28 6.11 -29.67
CA PRO A 878 -32.42 5.21 -29.60
C PRO A 878 -32.94 4.86 -31.00
N TRP A 879 -33.37 3.61 -31.17
CA TRP A 879 -33.97 3.08 -32.40
C TRP A 879 -34.91 1.92 -32.05
N ASN A 880 -36.20 2.00 -32.39
CA ASN A 880 -37.19 0.92 -32.24
C ASN A 880 -37.17 0.17 -30.88
N GLY A 881 -37.04 0.90 -29.77
CA GLY A 881 -37.03 0.33 -28.42
C GLY A 881 -35.69 -0.28 -27.98
N GLN A 882 -34.66 -0.20 -28.82
CA GLN A 882 -33.26 -0.52 -28.57
C GLN A 882 -32.37 0.71 -28.85
N TYR A 883 -31.06 0.58 -28.78
CA TYR A 883 -30.08 1.61 -29.12
C TYR A 883 -29.23 1.14 -30.30
N LEU A 884 -28.95 2.07 -31.21
CA LEU A 884 -28.04 1.92 -32.34
C LEU A 884 -26.76 2.67 -32.03
N LEU A 885 -25.63 1.97 -32.07
CA LEU A 885 -24.31 2.57 -32.11
C LEU A 885 -23.82 2.56 -33.56
N LEU A 886 -23.27 3.67 -34.05
CA LEU A 886 -22.60 3.77 -35.35
C LEU A 886 -21.19 4.33 -35.15
N SER A 887 -20.19 3.67 -35.73
CA SER A 887 -18.78 4.08 -35.68
C SER A 887 -18.03 3.61 -36.92
N GLN A 888 -16.96 4.33 -37.27
CA GLN A 888 -15.91 3.74 -38.11
C GLN A 888 -15.24 2.58 -37.36
N ASP A 889 -14.82 1.55 -38.10
CA ASP A 889 -14.00 0.45 -37.57
C ASP A 889 -12.57 0.93 -37.31
N SER A 890 -12.12 0.86 -36.07
CA SER A 890 -10.75 1.24 -35.70
C SER A 890 -9.81 0.04 -35.51
N THR A 891 -10.20 -1.17 -35.88
CA THR A 891 -9.30 -2.35 -35.82
C THR A 891 -8.13 -2.22 -36.79
N GLU A 892 -8.30 -1.43 -37.84
CA GLU A 892 -7.24 -0.97 -38.75
C GLU A 892 -7.13 0.55 -38.67
N ALA A 893 -5.93 1.09 -38.87
CA ALA A 893 -5.71 2.53 -38.92
C ALA A 893 -6.48 3.14 -40.11
N PHE A 894 -7.35 4.11 -39.83
CA PHE A 894 -8.18 4.80 -40.83
C PHE A 894 -8.99 3.85 -41.73
N SER A 895 -9.54 2.76 -41.17
CA SER A 895 -10.33 1.80 -41.95
C SER A 895 -11.45 2.48 -42.73
N GLY A 896 -11.67 2.06 -43.97
CA GLY A 896 -12.79 2.53 -44.80
C GLY A 896 -14.16 2.03 -44.33
N GLN A 897 -14.25 1.19 -43.30
CA GLN A 897 -15.50 0.52 -42.89
C GLN A 897 -16.26 1.31 -41.82
N ILE A 898 -17.57 1.46 -42.02
CA ILE A 898 -18.50 1.98 -41.01
C ILE A 898 -19.39 0.82 -40.54
N MET A 899 -19.42 0.62 -39.23
CA MET A 899 -20.10 -0.48 -38.57
C MET A 899 -21.20 0.04 -37.66
N ALA A 900 -22.28 -0.74 -37.56
CA ALA A 900 -23.36 -0.55 -36.60
C ALA A 900 -23.43 -1.69 -35.59
N TYR A 901 -23.91 -1.36 -34.40
CA TYR A 901 -24.12 -2.30 -33.30
C TYR A 901 -25.45 -1.98 -32.61
N THR A 902 -26.06 -2.96 -31.95
CA THR A 902 -27.29 -2.74 -31.18
C THR A 902 -27.18 -3.17 -29.73
N SER A 903 -27.93 -2.50 -28.86
CA SER A 903 -28.09 -2.88 -27.46
C SER A 903 -29.49 -2.57 -26.95
N CYS A 904 -29.97 -3.32 -25.96
CA CYS A 904 -31.20 -2.97 -25.25
C CYS A 904 -31.02 -1.83 -24.24
N SER A 905 -29.78 -1.54 -23.83
CA SER A 905 -29.44 -0.50 -22.87
C SER A 905 -28.50 0.53 -23.50
N PRO A 906 -28.51 1.80 -23.06
CA PRO A 906 -27.61 2.83 -23.59
C PRO A 906 -26.14 2.55 -23.27
N PHE A 907 -25.85 1.71 -22.28
CA PHE A 907 -24.51 1.33 -21.85
C PHE A 907 -24.06 -0.06 -22.35
N GLY A 908 -24.83 -0.70 -23.24
CA GLY A 908 -24.50 -2.01 -23.75
C GLY A 908 -25.12 -3.18 -22.96
N PRO A 909 -24.65 -4.42 -23.21
CA PRO A 909 -23.61 -4.76 -24.19
C PRO A 909 -24.05 -4.42 -25.63
N PHE A 910 -23.16 -3.81 -26.40
CA PHE A 910 -23.38 -3.55 -27.83
C PHE A 910 -22.91 -4.75 -28.64
N THR A 911 -23.83 -5.35 -29.38
CA THR A 911 -23.59 -6.58 -30.16
C THR A 911 -24.10 -6.40 -31.59
N ASN A 912 -24.25 -7.49 -32.36
CA ASN A 912 -24.75 -7.46 -33.74
C ASN A 912 -23.95 -6.51 -34.65
N ARG A 913 -22.63 -6.70 -34.69
CA ARG A 913 -21.73 -5.94 -35.57
C ARG A 913 -22.15 -6.12 -37.04
N THR A 914 -22.70 -5.07 -37.63
CA THR A 914 -23.23 -5.06 -39.02
C THR A 914 -22.51 -3.99 -39.85
N PRO A 915 -21.96 -4.32 -41.03
CA PRO A 915 -21.46 -3.32 -41.97
C PRO A 915 -22.57 -2.42 -42.49
N VAL A 916 -22.36 -1.10 -42.47
CA VAL A 916 -23.33 -0.10 -42.97
C VAL A 916 -22.89 0.48 -44.29
N TYR A 917 -21.65 0.94 -44.36
CA TYR A 917 -21.11 1.61 -45.53
C TYR A 917 -19.58 1.46 -45.58
N ARG A 918 -19.03 1.43 -46.80
CA ARG A 918 -17.59 1.53 -47.03
C ARG A 918 -17.30 2.87 -47.67
N MET A 919 -16.54 3.71 -46.97
CA MET A 919 -16.07 5.01 -47.43
C MET A 919 -15.18 4.82 -48.68
N PRO A 920 -15.48 5.47 -49.81
CA PRO A 920 -14.75 5.28 -51.07
C PRO A 920 -13.43 6.06 -51.14
N GLU A 921 -13.22 7.08 -50.31
CA GLU A 921 -12.09 8.01 -50.39
C GLU A 921 -10.73 7.42 -49.96
N PRO A 922 -10.61 6.67 -48.84
CA PRO A 922 -9.30 6.42 -48.25
C PRO A 922 -8.45 5.38 -49.01
N GLY A 923 -7.13 5.62 -49.02
CA GLY A 923 -6.10 4.71 -49.52
C GLY A 923 -5.75 4.86 -51.00
N PRO A 924 -4.66 4.19 -51.46
CA PRO A 924 -4.07 4.40 -52.79
C PRO A 924 -4.99 4.03 -53.96
N TYR A 925 -6.04 3.25 -53.69
CA TYR A 925 -7.05 2.83 -54.66
C TYR A 925 -8.44 3.40 -54.33
N GLY A 926 -8.50 4.41 -53.46
CA GLY A 926 -9.71 5.16 -53.16
C GLY A 926 -10.12 6.09 -54.31
N SER A 927 -11.22 6.82 -54.13
CA SER A 927 -11.79 7.68 -55.17
C SER A 927 -10.86 8.80 -55.63
N TYR A 928 -9.86 9.14 -54.83
CA TYR A 928 -8.82 10.13 -55.14
C TYR A 928 -7.57 9.55 -55.82
N TRP A 929 -7.43 8.22 -55.86
CA TRP A 929 -6.22 7.52 -56.34
C TRP A 929 -4.93 8.01 -55.68
N ASP A 930 -5.02 8.30 -54.39
CA ASP A 930 -3.96 8.93 -53.60
C ASP A 930 -3.84 8.24 -52.24
N GLY A 931 -2.64 7.75 -51.94
CA GLY A 931 -2.35 6.99 -50.72
C GLY A 931 -2.38 7.84 -49.45
N ASP A 932 -2.29 9.17 -49.58
CA ASP A 932 -2.29 10.09 -48.45
C ASP A 932 -3.72 10.38 -47.93
N ILE A 933 -4.76 10.01 -48.69
CA ILE A 933 -6.15 10.26 -48.33
C ILE A 933 -6.64 9.27 -47.28
N ILE A 934 -7.21 9.81 -46.20
CA ILE A 934 -7.78 9.09 -45.07
C ILE A 934 -9.22 9.51 -44.82
N ALA A 935 -10.00 8.64 -44.20
CA ALA A 935 -11.36 8.95 -43.75
C ALA A 935 -11.55 8.48 -42.31
N TYR A 936 -12.39 9.19 -41.54
CA TYR A 936 -12.54 8.90 -40.11
C TYR A 936 -13.84 9.41 -39.47
N ASN A 937 -14.10 8.94 -38.25
CA ASN A 937 -15.07 9.52 -37.30
C ASN A 937 -16.53 9.57 -37.79
N ALA A 938 -17.03 8.42 -38.28
CA ALA A 938 -18.41 8.31 -38.73
C ALA A 938 -19.42 8.31 -37.57
N HIS A 939 -20.44 9.18 -37.62
CA HIS A 939 -21.46 9.30 -36.58
C HIS A 939 -22.81 9.82 -37.11
N VAL A 940 -23.89 9.54 -36.38
CA VAL A 940 -25.29 9.89 -36.74
C VAL A 940 -25.66 11.30 -36.27
N HIS A 941 -26.36 12.05 -37.12
CA HIS A 941 -27.03 13.30 -36.78
C HIS A 941 -28.49 13.02 -36.40
N ALA A 942 -28.75 12.84 -35.11
CA ALA A 942 -30.06 12.46 -34.60
C ALA A 942 -31.17 13.47 -34.96
N SER A 943 -30.83 14.77 -35.03
CA SER A 943 -31.75 15.85 -35.39
C SER A 943 -32.27 15.78 -36.84
N LEU A 944 -31.54 15.08 -37.71
CA LEU A 944 -31.86 14.88 -39.13
C LEU A 944 -32.39 13.47 -39.42
N SER A 945 -32.49 12.64 -38.38
CA SER A 945 -32.88 11.23 -38.48
C SER A 945 -34.30 11.04 -37.96
N SER A 946 -35.05 10.10 -38.54
CA SER A 946 -36.43 9.82 -38.15
C SER A 946 -36.83 8.39 -38.44
N GLY A 947 -37.51 7.74 -37.49
CA GLY A 947 -37.97 6.36 -37.62
C GLY A 947 -36.80 5.40 -37.88
N ASN A 948 -36.82 4.76 -39.05
CA ASN A 948 -35.78 3.84 -39.49
C ASN A 948 -34.71 4.48 -40.38
N THR A 949 -34.83 5.77 -40.69
CA THR A 949 -33.95 6.48 -41.61
C THR A 949 -33.01 7.39 -40.83
N PHE A 950 -31.71 7.19 -41.05
CA PHE A 950 -30.64 7.90 -40.36
C PHE A 950 -29.83 8.72 -41.35
N VAL A 951 -29.40 9.90 -40.93
CA VAL A 951 -28.41 10.72 -41.62
C VAL A 951 -27.14 10.70 -40.80
N ALA A 952 -26.03 10.35 -41.43
CA ALA A 952 -24.72 10.30 -40.80
C ALA A 952 -23.69 11.03 -41.66
N SER A 953 -22.59 11.42 -41.04
CA SER A 953 -21.42 11.92 -41.75
C SER A 953 -20.14 11.27 -41.27
N TYR A 954 -19.08 11.44 -42.06
CA TYR A 954 -17.71 11.10 -41.73
C TYR A 954 -16.78 12.16 -42.35
N ASN A 955 -15.56 12.24 -41.84
CA ASN A 955 -14.55 13.20 -42.27
C ASN A 955 -13.60 12.56 -43.29
N VAL A 956 -13.13 13.36 -44.26
CA VAL A 956 -12.10 12.98 -45.23
C VAL A 956 -10.93 13.95 -45.08
N ASN A 957 -9.69 13.46 -45.03
CA ASN A 957 -8.48 14.28 -44.84
C ASN A 957 -7.31 13.73 -45.67
N SER A 958 -6.19 14.45 -45.72
CA SER A 958 -4.93 14.01 -46.30
C SER A 958 -3.80 14.04 -45.26
N MET A 959 -2.87 13.09 -45.39
CA MET A 959 -1.61 13.03 -44.66
C MET A 959 -0.54 13.97 -45.24
N ASP A 960 -0.80 14.59 -46.40
CA ASP A 960 0.04 15.63 -46.96
C ASP A 960 -0.02 16.90 -46.11
N THR A 961 1.11 17.25 -45.50
CA THR A 961 1.24 18.40 -44.59
C THR A 961 1.87 19.63 -45.26
N ARG A 962 2.12 19.59 -46.58
CA ARG A 962 2.81 20.69 -47.29
C ARG A 962 1.92 21.92 -47.43
N VAL A 963 2.43 23.07 -46.99
CA VAL A 963 1.84 24.39 -47.23
C VAL A 963 2.28 24.91 -48.60
N SER A 964 1.65 24.41 -49.67
CA SER A 964 1.96 24.78 -51.06
C SER A 964 0.73 24.63 -51.97
N PRO A 965 0.65 25.33 -53.11
CA PRO A 965 -0.46 25.18 -54.06
C PRO A 965 -0.69 23.74 -54.56
N GLU A 966 0.35 22.91 -54.56
CA GLU A 966 0.31 21.50 -54.97
C GLU A 966 -0.13 20.55 -53.84
N GLY A 967 -0.08 21.02 -52.60
CA GLY A 967 -0.46 20.24 -51.43
C GLY A 967 -1.95 19.95 -51.43
N ASP A 968 -2.34 18.75 -50.97
CA ASP A 968 -3.70 18.24 -51.18
C ASP A 968 -4.81 19.17 -50.67
N HIS A 969 -4.67 19.68 -49.44
CA HIS A 969 -5.64 20.62 -48.84
C HIS A 969 -5.77 21.95 -49.61
N TYR A 970 -4.75 22.34 -50.36
CA TYR A 970 -4.70 23.59 -51.11
C TYR A 970 -5.18 23.40 -52.54
N ARG A 971 -4.73 22.32 -53.20
CA ARG A 971 -5.11 21.95 -54.56
C ARG A 971 -6.58 21.58 -54.66
N ASP A 972 -7.09 20.80 -53.71
CA ASP A 972 -8.48 20.34 -53.69
C ASP A 972 -9.13 20.56 -52.32
N PRO A 973 -9.83 21.70 -52.13
CA PRO A 973 -10.56 21.98 -50.89
C PRO A 973 -11.77 21.08 -50.64
N GLY A 974 -12.11 20.16 -51.56
CA GLY A 974 -13.03 19.06 -51.33
C GLY A 974 -12.48 18.02 -50.36
N ILE A 975 -11.16 17.94 -50.21
CA ILE A 975 -10.46 17.26 -49.12
C ILE A 975 -10.59 18.12 -47.86
N TYR A 976 -10.81 17.49 -46.70
CA TYR A 976 -11.13 18.16 -45.44
C TYR A 976 -12.53 18.78 -45.39
N ARG A 977 -13.51 18.03 -45.90
CA ARG A 977 -14.94 18.31 -45.77
C ARG A 977 -15.67 17.03 -45.35
N PRO A 978 -16.73 17.15 -44.54
CA PRO A 978 -17.57 16.00 -44.23
C PRO A 978 -18.29 15.48 -45.47
N ARG A 979 -18.56 14.17 -45.48
CA ARG A 979 -19.41 13.48 -46.45
C ARG A 979 -20.66 13.02 -45.73
N PHE A 980 -21.84 13.30 -46.28
CA PHE A 980 -23.11 12.92 -45.68
C PHE A 980 -23.75 11.79 -46.46
N PHE A 981 -24.26 10.81 -45.73
CA PHE A 981 -25.05 9.72 -46.30
C PHE A 981 -26.28 9.47 -45.46
N ARG A 982 -27.32 8.96 -46.13
CA ARG A 982 -28.55 8.51 -45.51
C ARG A 982 -28.65 7.01 -45.66
N PHE A 983 -29.02 6.32 -44.59
CA PHE A 983 -29.29 4.88 -44.63
C PHE A 983 -30.61 4.57 -43.94
N THR A 984 -31.29 3.53 -44.41
CA THR A 984 -32.54 3.04 -43.77
C THR A 984 -32.33 1.64 -43.26
N LEU A 985 -32.82 1.38 -42.05
CA LEU A 985 -32.82 0.06 -41.42
C LEU A 985 -34.17 -0.65 -41.61
N GLY A 986 -34.12 -1.96 -41.88
CA GLY A 986 -35.29 -2.83 -42.09
C GLY A 986 -35.84 -3.47 -40.82
#